data_AF-A0A5C4TFK3-F1
#
_entry.id   AF-A0A5C4TFK3-F1
#
_cell.length_a   1.000
_cell.length_b   1.000
_cell.length_c   1.000
_cell.angle_alpha   90.00
_cell.angle_beta   90.00
_cell.angle_gamma   90.00
#
_symmetry.space_group_name_H-M   'P 1'
#
loop_
_entity.id
_entity.type
_entity.pdbx_description
1 polymer ?
#
loop_
_entity_poly.entity_id
_entity_poly.type
_entity_poly.pdbx_seq_one_letter_code
_entity_poly.pdbx_strand_id
1 'polypeptide(L)'
;MEDGRILKCKLEANSCMNTDTNEKDSKLISRRNLIISAGLASAALAAEGVLGNIRVANSSPGTVAQSVYGDSALNGVSTIVPVSIDELRNNTTPDSDARYYITDIEKHGFFYYDSNDTTTPDNTGTVVVSTSGARFKRIVEGIYNVVWFGAKEDAAFDNKPPIQAAIDAAVADGGGTVFFPPNRFRITQKINVSGSLQLVGAPGSIIDYDYNTGHCIEVSADNVLIKGLSFETEYAFQCGQVTILSKNVTITECRFNGRGWAGVLMKDTAGSTVIDHNFFKDYAFMVCGHGSRNNIITNNHFTGGSTEGVPNQNGWATEPVGDGVKLSSSTGSYDPQYFGPQDNVIANNIFDNCYRDAVDMFTDGSYTIVTGNVIRNLVTTGLDIKTIYRDSPYEGGTSIPNVRQISRIVVSNNLFKNIGIKPDSNFININHQEYRSGVTRDPANGPKLISIIGNYFETCSGNGIDIIASIGVMIHNNILRDVTKRGISVTGNCSDITIQGNDVESKEHGITSTSAGNKNVTILDNRITAGIANSNFSALLVVGERNQVSGNHIKSFANGVFVSGATKTLVQGNHINNCSSTGIRFESTVATSSIMNNQMSDCPTAIRFDSTCSKISAFNNVGIDSPNGFVNTNLVTGYTEANNVLVTS
;
A
#
# COMPACT_ATOMS: atom_id res chain seq x y z
N MET A 1 38.31 -41.09 -20.70
CA MET A 1 38.51 -42.37 -19.98
C MET A 1 37.56 -42.34 -18.81
N GLU A 2 36.52 -43.15 -18.71
CA GLU A 2 35.90 -44.20 -19.53
C GLU A 2 34.84 -44.75 -18.56
N ASP A 3 33.57 -44.77 -18.97
CA ASP A 3 32.81 -46.00 -19.25
C ASP A 3 32.46 -46.77 -17.97
N GLY A 4 31.20 -47.06 -17.64
CA GLY A 4 30.10 -47.34 -18.53
C GLY A 4 29.68 -48.80 -18.35
N ARG A 5 28.34 -49.00 -18.35
CA ARG A 5 27.60 -50.22 -18.70
C ARG A 5 27.06 -51.12 -17.57
N ILE A 6 25.79 -50.89 -17.21
CA ILE A 6 24.57 -51.47 -17.84
C ILE A 6 24.37 -53.01 -17.79
N LEU A 7 23.13 -53.37 -17.36
CA LEU A 7 22.31 -54.59 -17.57
C LEU A 7 22.58 -55.81 -16.65
N LYS A 8 21.58 -56.43 -15.98
CA LYS A 8 20.26 -56.87 -16.50
C LYS A 8 19.10 -56.93 -15.47
N CYS A 9 17.95 -56.37 -15.89
CA CYS A 9 16.54 -56.80 -15.80
C CYS A 9 15.98 -57.72 -14.69
N LYS A 10 14.91 -57.21 -14.06
CA LYS A 10 13.54 -57.76 -13.88
C LYS A 10 13.39 -59.18 -13.28
N LEU A 11 12.75 -59.28 -12.11
CA LEU A 11 11.31 -59.59 -11.96
C LEU A 11 10.91 -59.62 -10.47
N GLU A 12 9.67 -59.23 -10.23
CA GLU A 12 8.81 -59.59 -9.08
C GLU A 12 8.92 -58.76 -7.80
N ALA A 13 8.23 -57.62 -7.85
CA ALA A 13 7.41 -57.14 -6.75
C ALA A 13 6.28 -58.14 -6.44
N ASN A 14 6.16 -58.55 -5.18
CA ASN A 14 4.89 -58.67 -4.43
C ASN A 14 5.12 -59.53 -3.17
N SER A 15 5.31 -58.87 -2.02
CA SER A 15 4.70 -59.25 -0.73
C SER A 15 5.37 -58.48 0.42
N CYS A 16 4.81 -57.32 0.79
CA CYS A 16 4.78 -56.78 2.17
C CYS A 16 4.37 -55.31 2.16
N MET A 17 3.09 -55.04 1.92
CA MET A 17 2.40 -53.84 2.46
C MET A 17 0.93 -54.22 2.70
N ASN A 18 0.63 -54.51 3.96
CA ASN A 18 -0.70 -54.49 4.60
C ASN A 18 -0.59 -53.35 5.62
N THR A 19 -1.54 -52.46 5.87
CA THR A 19 -2.96 -52.31 5.53
C THR A 19 -3.31 -50.92 6.06
N ASP A 20 -3.51 -49.90 5.21
CA ASP A 20 -4.16 -48.63 5.66
C ASP A 20 -4.56 -47.67 4.49
N THR A 21 -4.68 -48.16 3.25
CA THR A 21 -4.98 -47.31 2.07
C THR A 21 -6.33 -47.57 1.39
N ASN A 22 -7.26 -48.32 1.98
CA ASN A 22 -8.39 -48.90 1.24
C ASN A 22 -9.81 -48.38 1.57
N GLU A 23 -10.00 -47.08 1.85
CA GLU A 23 -11.37 -46.53 1.93
C GLU A 23 -11.59 -45.17 1.24
N LYS A 24 -10.54 -44.37 1.02
CA LYS A 24 -10.64 -43.11 0.27
C LYS A 24 -10.45 -43.30 -1.24
N ASP A 25 -9.59 -44.21 -1.69
CA ASP A 25 -9.29 -44.40 -3.12
C ASP A 25 -10.37 -45.19 -3.88
N SER A 26 -11.19 -45.99 -3.20
CA SER A 26 -12.30 -46.74 -3.81
C SER A 26 -13.54 -45.89 -4.13
N LYS A 27 -13.56 -44.62 -3.68
CA LYS A 27 -14.69 -43.70 -3.86
C LYS A 27 -14.52 -42.69 -5.00
N LEU A 28 -13.30 -42.57 -5.56
CA LEU A 28 -13.00 -41.72 -6.70
C LEU A 28 -13.53 -42.34 -8.01
N ILE A 29 -14.22 -41.54 -8.83
CA ILE A 29 -14.65 -41.96 -10.17
C ILE A 29 -13.40 -42.19 -11.03
N SER A 30 -13.26 -43.40 -11.60
CA SER A 30 -12.16 -43.66 -12.54
C SER A 30 -12.25 -42.69 -13.73
N ARG A 31 -11.12 -42.20 -14.25
CA ARG A 31 -11.08 -41.32 -15.45
C ARG A 31 -11.90 -41.87 -16.63
N ARG A 32 -11.99 -43.21 -16.74
CA ARG A 32 -12.79 -43.92 -17.74
C ARG A 32 -14.30 -43.76 -17.47
N ASN A 33 -14.73 -43.86 -16.21
CA ASN A 33 -16.12 -43.65 -15.81
C ASN A 33 -16.54 -42.17 -15.93
N LEU A 34 -15.61 -41.23 -15.74
CA LEU A 34 -15.83 -39.79 -15.99
C LEU A 34 -16.09 -39.48 -17.48
N ILE A 35 -15.39 -40.15 -18.39
CA ILE A 35 -15.57 -39.97 -19.84
C ILE A 35 -16.89 -40.61 -20.31
N ILE A 36 -17.25 -41.78 -19.77
CA ILE A 36 -18.55 -42.44 -20.06
C ILE A 36 -19.72 -41.60 -19.50
N SER A 37 -19.56 -40.99 -18.33
CA SER A 37 -20.58 -40.13 -17.72
C SER A 37 -20.76 -38.80 -18.46
N ALA A 38 -19.68 -38.19 -18.95
CA ALA A 38 -19.77 -37.03 -19.83
C ALA A 38 -20.52 -37.34 -21.14
N GLY A 39 -20.32 -38.54 -21.69
CA GLY A 39 -21.07 -39.01 -22.86
C GLY A 39 -22.58 -39.23 -22.61
N LEU A 40 -22.95 -39.69 -21.41
CA LEU A 40 -24.36 -39.89 -21.00
C LEU A 40 -25.06 -38.57 -20.65
N ALA A 41 -24.39 -37.63 -19.98
CA ALA A 41 -24.93 -36.29 -19.71
C ALA A 41 -25.19 -35.49 -21.00
N SER A 42 -24.32 -35.67 -22.01
CA SER A 42 -24.53 -35.11 -23.35
C SER A 42 -25.77 -35.67 -24.05
N ALA A 43 -26.12 -36.93 -23.81
CA ALA A 43 -27.33 -37.56 -24.36
C ALA A 43 -28.61 -37.12 -23.63
N ALA A 44 -28.53 -36.79 -22.33
CA ALA A 44 -29.63 -36.20 -21.57
C ALA A 44 -29.96 -34.77 -22.05
N LEU A 45 -28.94 -33.95 -22.32
CA LEU A 45 -29.09 -32.61 -22.93
C LEU A 45 -29.76 -32.64 -24.32
N ALA A 46 -29.58 -33.71 -25.09
CA ALA A 46 -30.25 -33.89 -26.38
C ALA A 46 -31.72 -34.35 -26.25
N ALA A 47 -32.13 -34.84 -25.09
CA ALA A 47 -33.47 -35.37 -24.83
C ALA A 47 -34.45 -34.35 -24.25
N GLU A 48 -33.99 -33.20 -23.74
CA GLU A 48 -34.84 -32.13 -23.16
C GLU A 48 -35.75 -31.42 -24.18
N GLY A 49 -35.68 -31.77 -25.46
CA GLY A 49 -36.63 -31.35 -26.49
C GLY A 49 -37.96 -32.12 -26.52
N VAL A 50 -38.18 -33.14 -25.69
CA VAL A 50 -39.41 -33.95 -25.69
C VAL A 50 -39.94 -34.17 -24.27
N LEU A 51 -41.07 -33.53 -23.98
CA LEU A 51 -41.85 -33.66 -22.75
C LEU A 51 -42.34 -35.11 -22.50
N GLY A 52 -42.19 -35.60 -21.26
CA GLY A 52 -43.07 -36.61 -20.68
C GLY A 52 -42.38 -37.80 -20.00
N ASN A 53 -42.46 -37.86 -18.67
CA ASN A 53 -42.38 -39.05 -17.80
C ASN A 53 -41.63 -40.28 -18.37
N ILE A 54 -40.31 -40.34 -18.19
CA ILE A 54 -39.56 -41.59 -18.40
C ILE A 54 -39.00 -42.05 -17.05
N ARG A 55 -39.66 -43.07 -16.49
CA ARG A 55 -39.02 -43.99 -15.54
C ARG A 55 -37.87 -44.66 -16.27
N VAL A 56 -36.63 -44.51 -15.80
CA VAL A 56 -35.50 -45.29 -16.29
C VAL A 56 -35.82 -46.76 -16.05
N ALA A 57 -36.08 -47.47 -17.13
CA ALA A 57 -36.40 -48.88 -17.12
C ALA A 57 -35.15 -49.69 -16.74
N ASN A 58 -35.33 -50.63 -15.82
CA ASN A 58 -34.51 -51.83 -15.77
C ASN A 58 -34.47 -52.46 -17.16
N SER A 59 -33.26 -52.80 -17.62
CA SER A 59 -32.97 -53.73 -18.71
C SER A 59 -33.84 -53.60 -19.97
N SER A 60 -33.46 -52.70 -20.89
CA SER A 60 -33.77 -52.86 -22.31
C SER A 60 -32.69 -52.18 -23.18
N PRO A 61 -32.23 -52.81 -24.27
CA PRO A 61 -30.97 -52.48 -24.93
C PRO A 61 -31.12 -51.26 -25.86
N GLY A 62 -30.18 -50.31 -25.78
CA GLY A 62 -30.14 -49.24 -26.78
C GLY A 62 -29.53 -47.90 -26.37
N THR A 63 -28.74 -47.79 -25.30
CA THR A 63 -27.95 -46.57 -25.09
C THR A 63 -26.71 -46.58 -26.00
N VAL A 64 -26.28 -45.39 -26.46
CA VAL A 64 -25.09 -45.24 -27.32
C VAL A 64 -23.85 -45.87 -26.67
N ALA A 65 -23.76 -45.81 -25.34
CA ALA A 65 -22.69 -46.46 -24.56
C ALA A 65 -22.66 -47.99 -24.72
N GLN A 66 -23.83 -48.63 -24.79
CA GLN A 66 -23.96 -50.08 -24.97
C GLN A 66 -23.53 -50.53 -26.38
N SER A 67 -23.78 -49.69 -27.39
CA SER A 67 -23.39 -49.94 -28.79
C SER A 67 -21.89 -49.82 -29.07
N VAL A 68 -21.16 -49.03 -28.27
CA VAL A 68 -19.72 -48.75 -28.48
C VAL A 68 -18.82 -49.64 -27.61
N TYR A 69 -19.28 -50.03 -26.41
CA TYR A 69 -18.42 -50.72 -25.43
C TYR A 69 -18.83 -52.17 -25.07
N GLY A 70 -20.04 -52.62 -25.46
CA GLY A 70 -20.54 -53.97 -25.20
C GLY A 70 -20.94 -54.24 -23.73
N ASP A 71 -21.84 -55.20 -23.50
CA ASP A 71 -22.44 -55.50 -22.18
C ASP A 71 -21.41 -55.85 -21.08
N SER A 72 -20.24 -56.38 -21.46
CA SER A 72 -19.19 -56.76 -20.52
C SER A 72 -18.40 -55.57 -19.96
N ALA A 73 -18.45 -54.40 -20.63
CA ALA A 73 -17.73 -53.19 -20.22
C ALA A 73 -18.48 -52.37 -19.15
N LEU A 74 -19.72 -52.76 -18.82
CA LEU A 74 -20.58 -52.11 -17.82
C LEU A 74 -20.52 -52.78 -16.44
N ASN A 75 -19.89 -53.96 -16.32
CA ASN A 75 -19.65 -54.60 -15.02
C ASN A 75 -18.60 -53.80 -14.23
N GLY A 76 -19.05 -53.17 -13.13
CA GLY A 76 -18.24 -52.27 -12.29
C GLY A 76 -18.36 -50.79 -12.65
N VAL A 77 -19.26 -50.42 -13.56
CA VAL A 77 -19.62 -49.01 -13.79
C VAL A 77 -20.70 -48.63 -12.78
N SER A 78 -20.35 -47.77 -11.82
CA SER A 78 -21.34 -47.14 -10.94
C SER A 78 -22.47 -46.54 -11.79
N THR A 79 -23.71 -46.98 -11.56
CA THR A 79 -24.89 -46.44 -12.25
C THR A 79 -24.92 -44.92 -12.06
N ILE A 80 -24.83 -44.16 -13.15
CA ILE A 80 -24.96 -42.70 -13.09
C ILE A 80 -26.44 -42.36 -13.19
N VAL A 81 -26.98 -41.71 -12.17
CA VAL A 81 -28.38 -41.32 -12.08
C VAL A 81 -28.46 -39.80 -12.24
N PRO A 82 -28.86 -39.27 -13.41
CA PRO A 82 -29.15 -37.86 -13.55
C PRO A 82 -30.40 -37.51 -12.73
N VAL A 83 -30.30 -36.50 -11.87
CA VAL A 83 -31.37 -36.08 -10.98
C VAL A 83 -31.32 -34.57 -10.78
N SER A 84 -32.45 -33.95 -10.50
CA SER A 84 -32.46 -32.63 -9.87
C SER A 84 -32.11 -32.73 -8.38
N ILE A 85 -31.72 -31.63 -7.76
CA ILE A 85 -31.47 -31.55 -6.32
C ILE A 85 -32.74 -31.86 -5.51
N ASP A 86 -33.91 -31.48 -6.01
CA ASP A 86 -35.20 -31.77 -5.38
C ASP A 86 -35.57 -33.25 -5.48
N GLU A 87 -35.26 -33.91 -6.61
CA GLU A 87 -35.41 -35.36 -6.73
C GLU A 87 -34.45 -36.10 -5.79
N LEU A 88 -33.20 -35.61 -5.66
CA LEU A 88 -32.24 -36.18 -4.72
C LEU A 88 -32.70 -36.03 -3.26
N ARG A 89 -33.30 -34.88 -2.91
CA ARG A 89 -33.92 -34.66 -1.59
C ARG A 89 -35.14 -35.52 -1.33
N ASN A 90 -35.89 -35.89 -2.36
CA ASN A 90 -37.05 -36.77 -2.24
C ASN A 90 -36.69 -38.26 -2.37
N ASN A 91 -35.41 -38.62 -2.51
CA ASN A 91 -34.98 -40.00 -2.64
C ASN A 91 -35.18 -40.77 -1.32
N THR A 92 -36.02 -41.81 -1.37
CA THR A 92 -36.34 -42.68 -0.22
C THR A 92 -35.63 -44.03 -0.25
N THR A 93 -34.96 -44.35 -1.35
CA THR A 93 -34.25 -45.62 -1.57
C THR A 93 -32.88 -45.32 -2.21
N PRO A 94 -31.95 -44.69 -1.48
CA PRO A 94 -30.63 -44.37 -1.99
C PRO A 94 -29.84 -45.67 -2.28
N ASP A 95 -29.10 -45.67 -3.38
CA ASP A 95 -28.24 -46.77 -3.80
C ASP A 95 -26.78 -46.38 -3.53
N SER A 96 -26.08 -47.19 -2.73
CA SER A 96 -24.67 -46.97 -2.35
C SER A 96 -23.70 -47.15 -3.52
N ASP A 97 -24.09 -47.93 -4.54
CA ASP A 97 -23.25 -48.22 -5.70
C ASP A 97 -23.44 -47.19 -6.84
N ALA A 98 -24.50 -46.38 -6.75
CA ALA A 98 -24.80 -45.34 -7.72
C ALA A 98 -23.93 -44.08 -7.56
N ARG A 99 -23.89 -43.28 -8.62
CA ARG A 99 -23.40 -41.90 -8.61
C ARG A 99 -24.51 -40.99 -9.12
N TYR A 100 -24.93 -40.04 -8.31
CA TYR A 100 -25.99 -39.11 -8.63
C TYR A 100 -25.39 -37.88 -9.30
N TYR A 101 -25.82 -37.55 -10.52
CA TYR A 101 -25.38 -36.35 -11.21
C TYR A 101 -26.48 -35.31 -11.11
N ILE A 102 -26.26 -34.25 -10.34
CA ILE A 102 -27.20 -33.12 -10.27
C ILE A 102 -27.22 -32.42 -11.63
N THR A 103 -28.41 -32.19 -12.19
CA THR A 103 -28.59 -31.54 -13.50
C THR A 103 -29.00 -30.07 -13.42
N ASP A 104 -29.42 -29.59 -12.24
CA ASP A 104 -29.78 -28.19 -12.03
C ASP A 104 -28.68 -27.24 -12.51
N ILE A 105 -29.09 -26.19 -13.21
CA ILE A 105 -28.20 -25.12 -13.64
C ILE A 105 -27.43 -24.57 -12.43
N GLU A 106 -26.15 -24.29 -12.63
CA GLU A 106 -25.20 -23.82 -11.61
C GLU A 106 -24.92 -24.79 -10.45
N LYS A 107 -25.73 -25.82 -10.20
CA LYS A 107 -25.52 -26.82 -9.12
C LYS A 107 -25.02 -28.17 -9.60
N HIS A 108 -24.79 -28.32 -10.90
CA HIS A 108 -24.36 -29.58 -11.51
C HIS A 108 -23.14 -30.20 -10.83
N GLY A 109 -23.08 -31.53 -10.83
CA GLY A 109 -21.94 -32.27 -10.29
C GLY A 109 -22.32 -33.63 -9.73
N PHE A 110 -21.29 -34.46 -9.49
CA PHE A 110 -21.46 -35.81 -8.98
C PHE A 110 -21.56 -35.86 -7.46
N PHE A 111 -22.46 -36.71 -6.99
CA PHE A 111 -22.69 -37.04 -5.61
C PHE A 111 -22.68 -38.56 -5.42
N TYR A 112 -22.30 -39.00 -4.22
CA TYR A 112 -22.46 -40.39 -3.80
C TYR A 112 -23.25 -40.44 -2.48
N TYR A 113 -24.00 -41.51 -2.26
CA TYR A 113 -24.65 -41.74 -0.97
C TYR A 113 -23.62 -42.25 0.05
N ASP A 114 -23.47 -41.55 1.17
CA ASP A 114 -22.65 -42.01 2.28
C ASP A 114 -23.53 -42.62 3.37
N SER A 115 -23.63 -43.96 3.39
CA SER A 115 -24.44 -44.68 4.38
C SER A 115 -23.90 -44.59 5.80
N ASN A 116 -22.62 -44.24 5.96
CA ASN A 116 -21.98 -44.12 7.27
C ASN A 116 -22.20 -42.74 7.89
N ASP A 117 -22.64 -41.75 7.10
CA ASP A 117 -22.91 -40.41 7.60
C ASP A 117 -24.40 -40.24 7.95
N THR A 118 -24.68 -40.21 9.26
CA THR A 118 -26.02 -40.00 9.80
C THR A 118 -26.19 -38.65 10.49
N THR A 119 -25.15 -37.80 10.51
CA THR A 119 -25.11 -36.61 11.38
C THR A 119 -24.87 -35.33 10.62
N THR A 120 -24.19 -35.35 9.48
CA THR A 120 -23.85 -34.10 8.78
C THR A 120 -25.13 -33.43 8.27
N PRO A 121 -25.33 -32.13 8.59
CA PRO A 121 -26.48 -31.37 8.11
C PRO A 121 -26.48 -31.18 6.58
N ASP A 122 -27.66 -30.94 6.01
CA ASP A 122 -27.79 -30.45 4.64
C ASP A 122 -27.18 -29.05 4.55
N ASN A 123 -26.32 -28.82 3.57
CA ASN A 123 -25.79 -27.49 3.26
C ASN A 123 -26.07 -27.09 1.80
N THR A 124 -26.90 -27.86 1.09
CA THR A 124 -27.29 -27.73 -0.31
C THR A 124 -26.15 -27.88 -1.34
N GLY A 125 -24.92 -27.53 -0.97
CA GLY A 125 -23.75 -27.54 -1.84
C GLY A 125 -23.02 -28.87 -1.87
N THR A 126 -22.38 -29.24 -0.76
CA THR A 126 -21.55 -30.47 -0.66
C THR A 126 -22.26 -31.62 0.03
N VAL A 127 -23.33 -31.34 0.78
CA VAL A 127 -24.14 -32.33 1.47
C VAL A 127 -25.61 -32.04 1.21
N VAL A 128 -26.30 -33.00 0.60
CA VAL A 128 -27.76 -32.97 0.42
C VAL A 128 -28.36 -34.08 1.26
N VAL A 129 -29.30 -33.74 2.14
CA VAL A 129 -29.99 -34.71 3.01
C VAL A 129 -31.39 -34.95 2.44
N SER A 130 -31.71 -36.21 2.17
CA SER A 130 -33.04 -36.57 1.72
C SER A 130 -34.05 -36.65 2.87
N THR A 131 -35.33 -36.71 2.52
CA THR A 131 -36.44 -36.95 3.44
C THR A 131 -36.34 -38.28 4.20
N SER A 132 -35.62 -39.27 3.64
CA SER A 132 -35.30 -40.53 4.33
C SER A 132 -34.14 -40.41 5.34
N GLY A 133 -33.46 -39.26 5.39
CA GLY A 133 -32.25 -39.05 6.17
C GLY A 133 -30.97 -39.52 5.47
N ALA A 134 -31.01 -39.95 4.21
CA ALA A 134 -29.80 -40.28 3.45
C ALA A 134 -28.95 -39.04 3.18
N ARG A 135 -27.62 -39.11 3.37
CA ARG A 135 -26.67 -38.02 3.12
C ARG A 135 -25.94 -38.27 1.81
N PHE A 136 -26.19 -37.43 0.82
CA PHE A 136 -25.46 -37.43 -0.45
C PHE A 136 -24.32 -36.43 -0.37
N LYS A 137 -23.09 -36.89 -0.67
CA LYS A 137 -21.86 -36.11 -0.61
C LYS A 137 -21.38 -35.77 -2.01
N ARG A 138 -21.15 -34.48 -2.27
CA ARG A 138 -20.55 -34.02 -3.53
C ARG A 138 -19.13 -34.54 -3.61
N ILE A 139 -18.74 -35.00 -4.79
CA ILE A 139 -17.34 -35.28 -5.10
C ILE A 139 -16.65 -33.94 -5.40
N VAL A 140 -15.82 -33.47 -4.48
CA VAL A 140 -15.15 -32.16 -4.52
C VAL A 140 -13.64 -32.34 -4.71
N GLU A 141 -13.05 -31.60 -5.63
CA GLU A 141 -11.60 -31.57 -5.89
C GLU A 141 -10.98 -30.25 -5.38
N GLY A 142 -11.29 -29.89 -4.12
CA GLY A 142 -10.77 -28.69 -3.46
C GLY A 142 -11.37 -27.35 -3.89
N ILE A 143 -12.45 -27.35 -4.69
CA ILE A 143 -13.15 -26.14 -5.16
C ILE A 143 -14.59 -26.14 -4.61
N TYR A 144 -15.00 -25.03 -4.01
CA TYR A 144 -16.31 -24.82 -3.39
C TYR A 144 -16.98 -23.63 -4.08
N ASN A 145 -17.79 -23.89 -5.10
CA ASN A 145 -18.46 -22.84 -5.84
C ASN A 145 -19.66 -22.30 -5.05
N VAL A 146 -19.71 -20.98 -4.80
CA VAL A 146 -20.76 -20.36 -3.96
C VAL A 146 -22.18 -20.60 -4.46
N VAL A 147 -22.37 -20.77 -5.78
CA VAL A 147 -23.70 -21.03 -6.37
C VAL A 147 -24.21 -22.44 -6.07
N TRP A 148 -23.33 -23.40 -5.76
CA TRP A 148 -23.75 -24.73 -5.28
C TRP A 148 -24.54 -24.63 -3.99
N PHE A 149 -24.19 -23.67 -3.14
CA PHE A 149 -24.82 -23.41 -1.86
C PHE A 149 -26.04 -22.49 -1.98
N GLY A 150 -26.36 -22.02 -3.18
CA GLY A 150 -27.54 -21.19 -3.46
C GLY A 150 -27.27 -19.70 -3.58
N ALA A 151 -26.00 -19.27 -3.71
CA ALA A 151 -25.71 -17.89 -4.09
C ALA A 151 -26.24 -17.61 -5.51
N LYS A 152 -26.78 -16.41 -5.74
CA LYS A 152 -27.40 -16.00 -7.00
C LYS A 152 -27.32 -14.50 -7.23
N GLU A 153 -27.36 -14.10 -8.49
CA GLU A 153 -27.47 -12.70 -8.92
C GLU A 153 -28.92 -12.21 -8.77
N ASP A 154 -29.26 -11.74 -7.58
CA ASP A 154 -30.57 -11.20 -7.26
C ASP A 154 -30.40 -10.05 -6.28
N ALA A 155 -30.76 -8.83 -6.71
CA ALA A 155 -30.57 -7.61 -5.96
C ALA A 155 -31.38 -7.54 -4.64
N ALA A 156 -32.38 -8.41 -4.44
CA ALA A 156 -33.12 -8.51 -3.18
C ALA A 156 -32.59 -9.64 -2.27
N PHE A 157 -31.78 -10.56 -2.81
CA PHE A 157 -31.31 -11.73 -2.08
C PHE A 157 -30.01 -11.42 -1.33
N ASP A 158 -29.95 -11.83 -0.06
CA ASP A 158 -28.70 -11.78 0.69
C ASP A 158 -27.89 -13.06 0.43
N ASN A 159 -26.75 -12.90 -0.24
CA ASN A 159 -25.82 -13.98 -0.55
C ASN A 159 -24.90 -14.36 0.62
N LYS A 160 -24.98 -13.68 1.77
CA LYS A 160 -24.12 -14.01 2.92
C LYS A 160 -24.29 -15.47 3.37
N PRO A 161 -25.50 -16.02 3.60
CA PRO A 161 -25.65 -17.40 4.03
C PRO A 161 -25.00 -18.43 3.07
N PRO A 162 -25.26 -18.44 1.75
CA PRO A 162 -24.64 -19.41 0.85
C PRO A 162 -23.13 -19.24 0.70
N ILE A 163 -22.62 -17.99 0.68
CA ILE A 163 -21.17 -17.75 0.65
C ILE A 163 -20.49 -18.28 1.90
N GLN A 164 -21.10 -18.07 3.08
CA GLN A 164 -20.56 -18.61 4.33
C GLN A 164 -20.59 -20.13 4.36
N ALA A 165 -21.67 -20.76 3.88
CA ALA A 165 -21.75 -22.21 3.81
C ALA A 165 -20.64 -22.81 2.91
N ALA A 166 -20.29 -22.12 1.82
CA ALA A 166 -19.16 -22.52 0.97
C ALA A 166 -17.82 -22.41 1.69
N ILE A 167 -17.60 -21.32 2.44
CA ILE A 167 -16.42 -21.13 3.29
C ILE A 167 -16.34 -22.21 4.35
N ASP A 168 -17.42 -22.42 5.10
CA ASP A 168 -17.46 -23.39 6.20
C ASP A 168 -17.21 -24.82 5.70
N ALA A 169 -17.73 -25.17 4.51
CA ALA A 169 -17.45 -26.44 3.85
C ALA A 169 -15.97 -26.60 3.48
N ALA A 170 -15.35 -25.56 2.90
CA ALA A 170 -13.92 -25.58 2.60
C ALA A 170 -13.08 -25.74 3.88
N VAL A 171 -13.40 -24.99 4.93
CA VAL A 171 -12.70 -25.08 6.23
C VAL A 171 -12.85 -26.47 6.83
N ALA A 172 -14.05 -27.07 6.78
CA ALA A 172 -14.29 -28.42 7.29
C ALA A 172 -13.44 -29.49 6.59
N ASP A 173 -13.13 -29.29 5.31
CA ASP A 173 -12.28 -30.18 4.51
C ASP A 173 -10.77 -29.85 4.63
N GLY A 174 -10.40 -28.90 5.50
CA GLY A 174 -9.01 -28.49 5.77
C GLY A 174 -8.48 -27.38 4.87
N GLY A 175 -9.34 -26.72 4.09
CA GLY A 175 -9.02 -25.59 3.21
C GLY A 175 -9.55 -25.79 1.79
N GLY A 176 -8.96 -25.07 0.84
CA GLY A 176 -9.32 -25.13 -0.58
C GLY A 176 -9.67 -23.77 -1.16
N THR A 177 -10.34 -23.77 -2.31
CA THR A 177 -10.73 -22.57 -3.05
C THR A 177 -12.23 -22.39 -3.03
N VAL A 178 -12.72 -21.34 -2.36
CA VAL A 178 -14.08 -20.86 -2.52
C VAL A 178 -14.13 -20.01 -3.78
N PHE A 179 -14.90 -20.49 -4.77
CA PHE A 179 -14.94 -19.91 -6.10
C PHE A 179 -16.21 -19.08 -6.29
N PHE A 180 -16.04 -17.87 -6.82
CA PHE A 180 -17.10 -16.95 -7.21
C PHE A 180 -17.15 -16.91 -8.74
N PRO A 181 -18.24 -17.39 -9.39
CA PRO A 181 -18.43 -17.21 -10.82
C PRO A 181 -18.76 -15.75 -11.16
N PRO A 182 -18.75 -15.35 -12.44
CA PRO A 182 -19.17 -14.01 -12.86
C PRO A 182 -20.64 -13.81 -12.49
N ASN A 183 -20.91 -12.95 -11.50
CA ASN A 183 -22.23 -12.64 -10.96
C ASN A 183 -22.06 -11.47 -9.95
N ARG A 184 -23.15 -10.73 -9.70
CA ARG A 184 -23.24 -9.77 -8.59
C ARG A 184 -23.88 -10.41 -7.36
N PHE A 185 -23.10 -10.54 -6.29
CA PHE A 185 -23.52 -11.10 -5.01
C PHE A 185 -23.77 -10.00 -4.00
N ARG A 186 -25.04 -9.58 -3.87
CA ARG A 186 -25.45 -8.68 -2.80
C ARG A 186 -25.30 -9.36 -1.45
N ILE A 187 -24.64 -8.71 -0.50
CA ILE A 187 -24.54 -9.16 0.88
C ILE A 187 -24.91 -8.04 1.85
N THR A 188 -25.64 -8.38 2.91
CA THR A 188 -26.08 -7.39 3.93
C THR A 188 -25.34 -7.51 5.26
N GLN A 189 -24.41 -8.45 5.35
CA GLN A 189 -23.70 -8.77 6.59
C GLN A 189 -22.27 -9.23 6.28
N LYS A 190 -21.40 -9.09 7.28
CA LYS A 190 -19.97 -9.46 7.23
C LYS A 190 -19.77 -10.95 6.94
N ILE A 191 -18.94 -11.28 5.94
CA ILE A 191 -18.41 -12.63 5.69
C ILE A 191 -17.21 -12.89 6.61
N ASN A 192 -17.21 -14.05 7.28
CA ASN A 192 -16.09 -14.45 8.14
C ASN A 192 -15.22 -15.50 7.44
N VAL A 193 -13.91 -15.24 7.37
CA VAL A 193 -12.90 -16.21 6.93
C VAL A 193 -12.09 -16.63 8.15
N SER A 194 -12.37 -17.83 8.64
CA SER A 194 -11.83 -18.39 9.90
C SER A 194 -10.95 -19.62 9.70
N GLY A 195 -10.65 -20.02 8.46
CA GLY A 195 -9.66 -21.05 8.14
C GLY A 195 -8.76 -20.65 6.98
N SER A 196 -7.67 -21.39 6.80
CA SER A 196 -6.71 -21.19 5.70
C SER A 196 -7.30 -21.67 4.38
N LEU A 197 -7.61 -20.72 3.48
CA LEU A 197 -8.28 -20.99 2.21
C LEU A 197 -8.03 -19.87 1.20
N GLN A 198 -8.58 -20.04 0.00
CA GLN A 198 -8.56 -19.04 -1.06
C GLN A 198 -9.98 -18.59 -1.41
N LEU A 199 -10.22 -17.28 -1.52
CA LEU A 199 -11.40 -16.71 -2.14
C LEU A 199 -11.01 -16.25 -3.56
N VAL A 200 -11.59 -16.86 -4.59
CA VAL A 200 -11.20 -16.61 -5.99
C VAL A 200 -12.41 -16.20 -6.82
N GLY A 201 -12.37 -14.99 -7.37
CA GLY A 201 -13.33 -14.47 -8.33
C GLY A 201 -12.90 -14.71 -9.77
N ALA A 202 -13.88 -15.02 -10.62
CA ALA A 202 -13.73 -14.91 -12.07
C ALA A 202 -13.93 -13.44 -12.51
N PRO A 203 -13.49 -13.05 -13.71
CA PRO A 203 -13.82 -11.73 -14.25
C PRO A 203 -15.33 -11.47 -14.22
N GLY A 204 -15.75 -10.41 -13.54
CA GLY A 204 -17.17 -10.07 -13.35
C GLY A 204 -17.77 -10.56 -12.02
N SER A 205 -16.99 -11.22 -11.15
CA SER A 205 -17.42 -11.54 -9.78
C SER A 205 -17.41 -10.30 -8.90
N ILE A 206 -18.60 -9.82 -8.52
CA ILE A 206 -18.77 -8.60 -7.72
C ILE A 206 -19.41 -8.97 -6.38
N ILE A 207 -18.76 -8.59 -5.28
CA ILE A 207 -19.36 -8.56 -3.96
C ILE A 207 -19.90 -7.15 -3.73
N ASP A 208 -21.23 -7.06 -3.72
CA ASP A 208 -21.97 -5.80 -3.55
C ASP A 208 -22.43 -5.68 -2.10
N TYR A 209 -21.74 -4.84 -1.33
CA TYR A 209 -21.95 -4.71 0.10
C TYR A 209 -22.95 -3.59 0.40
N ASP A 210 -24.19 -4.01 0.65
CA ASP A 210 -25.34 -3.17 0.98
C ASP A 210 -25.60 -3.21 2.49
N TYR A 211 -24.62 -2.71 3.26
CA TYR A 211 -24.76 -2.58 4.71
C TYR A 211 -23.93 -1.41 5.25
N ASN A 212 -24.60 -0.51 5.99
CA ASN A 212 -24.02 0.77 6.41
C ASN A 212 -23.15 0.69 7.68
N THR A 213 -22.98 -0.50 8.29
CA THR A 213 -22.25 -0.65 9.56
C THR A 213 -21.45 -1.95 9.60
N GLY A 214 -20.14 -1.95 9.36
CA GLY A 214 -19.30 -3.13 9.57
C GLY A 214 -18.36 -3.47 8.41
N HIS A 215 -17.53 -4.49 8.63
CA HIS A 215 -16.63 -5.02 7.61
C HIS A 215 -17.39 -5.87 6.59
N CYS A 216 -17.03 -5.81 5.32
CA CYS A 216 -17.60 -6.68 4.29
C CYS A 216 -17.03 -8.10 4.40
N ILE A 217 -15.70 -8.24 4.44
CA ILE A 217 -15.00 -9.49 4.77
C ILE A 217 -14.08 -9.26 5.97
N GLU A 218 -14.13 -10.17 6.93
CA GLU A 218 -13.15 -10.24 8.03
C GLU A 218 -12.33 -11.52 7.94
N VAL A 219 -11.02 -11.35 7.83
CA VAL A 219 -10.04 -12.42 7.75
C VAL A 219 -9.39 -12.58 9.12
N SER A 220 -9.73 -13.68 9.79
CA SER A 220 -9.26 -14.02 11.15
C SER A 220 -8.31 -15.21 11.18
N ALA A 221 -8.10 -15.88 10.03
CA ALA A 221 -7.18 -17.00 9.87
C ALA A 221 -5.95 -16.64 9.05
N ASP A 222 -4.84 -17.31 9.36
CA ASP A 222 -3.59 -17.18 8.62
C ASP A 222 -3.66 -17.91 7.26
N ASN A 223 -2.76 -17.58 6.34
CA ASN A 223 -2.60 -18.25 5.04
C ASN A 223 -3.86 -18.14 4.16
N VAL A 224 -4.33 -16.91 3.96
CA VAL A 224 -5.52 -16.62 3.15
C VAL A 224 -5.12 -15.89 1.87
N LEU A 225 -5.68 -16.32 0.74
CA LEU A 225 -5.60 -15.63 -0.53
C LEU A 225 -6.97 -15.06 -0.91
N ILE A 226 -7.03 -13.79 -1.28
CA ILE A 226 -8.19 -13.19 -1.92
C ILE A 226 -7.75 -12.72 -3.29
N LYS A 227 -8.37 -13.26 -4.34
CA LYS A 227 -7.95 -13.04 -5.72
C LYS A 227 -9.12 -12.76 -6.66
N GLY A 228 -8.95 -11.80 -7.57
CA GLY A 228 -9.86 -11.62 -8.71
C GLY A 228 -11.26 -11.11 -8.38
N LEU A 229 -11.51 -10.66 -7.13
CA LEU A 229 -12.82 -10.18 -6.71
C LEU A 229 -12.94 -8.67 -6.92
N SER A 230 -14.13 -8.23 -7.35
CA SER A 230 -14.52 -6.83 -7.30
C SER A 230 -15.40 -6.58 -6.09
N PHE A 231 -15.11 -5.51 -5.37
CA PHE A 231 -15.88 -5.06 -4.23
C PHE A 231 -16.52 -3.71 -4.54
N GLU A 232 -17.84 -3.64 -4.34
CA GLU A 232 -18.62 -2.42 -4.49
C GLU A 232 -19.34 -2.10 -3.17
N THR A 233 -19.35 -0.82 -2.78
CA THR A 233 -20.12 -0.35 -1.62
C THR A 233 -20.53 1.11 -1.77
N GLU A 234 -21.76 1.45 -1.39
CA GLU A 234 -22.24 2.85 -1.42
C GLU A 234 -21.82 3.65 -0.18
N TYR A 235 -21.61 3.03 1.00
CA TYR A 235 -21.09 3.70 2.20
C TYR A 235 -20.71 2.71 3.33
N ALA A 236 -19.49 2.79 3.87
CA ALA A 236 -19.10 2.00 5.06
C ALA A 236 -18.41 2.89 6.12
N PHE A 237 -19.11 3.21 7.21
CA PHE A 237 -18.58 4.06 8.28
C PHE A 237 -17.55 3.29 9.13
N GLN A 238 -16.33 3.82 9.27
CA GLN A 238 -15.23 3.31 10.12
C GLN A 238 -14.83 1.84 9.93
N CYS A 239 -15.08 1.26 8.76
CA CYS A 239 -14.82 -0.16 8.48
C CYS A 239 -14.00 -0.35 7.20
N GLY A 240 -13.22 -1.44 7.16
CA GLY A 240 -12.60 -1.94 5.93
C GLY A 240 -13.58 -2.76 5.07
N GLN A 241 -13.49 -2.65 3.75
CA GLN A 241 -14.15 -3.59 2.85
C GLN A 241 -13.59 -5.00 3.09
N VAL A 242 -12.27 -5.11 3.16
CA VAL A 242 -11.60 -6.30 3.67
C VAL A 242 -10.78 -5.92 4.89
N THR A 243 -11.13 -6.49 6.03
CA THR A 243 -10.39 -6.32 7.28
C THR A 243 -9.57 -7.57 7.56
N ILE A 244 -8.28 -7.39 7.83
CA ILE A 244 -7.33 -8.45 8.12
C ILE A 244 -6.92 -8.33 9.59
N LEU A 245 -7.12 -9.42 10.34
CA LEU A 245 -6.77 -9.56 11.76
C LEU A 245 -5.71 -10.65 11.98
N SER A 246 -5.22 -11.26 10.90
CA SER A 246 -4.34 -12.41 10.88
C SER A 246 -3.06 -12.14 10.06
N LYS A 247 -2.24 -13.18 9.83
CA LYS A 247 -0.94 -13.10 9.15
C LYS A 247 -0.95 -13.86 7.83
N ASN A 248 0.04 -13.57 6.99
CA ASN A 248 0.24 -14.25 5.71
C ASN A 248 -1.04 -14.23 4.85
N VAL A 249 -1.54 -13.01 4.63
CA VAL A 249 -2.73 -12.77 3.81
C VAL A 249 -2.30 -12.07 2.54
N THR A 250 -2.68 -12.62 1.39
CA THR A 250 -2.44 -12.02 0.08
C THR A 250 -3.75 -11.56 -0.52
N ILE A 251 -3.80 -10.31 -0.97
CA ILE A 251 -4.90 -9.76 -1.76
C ILE A 251 -4.32 -9.34 -3.10
N THR A 252 -4.83 -9.94 -4.18
CA THR A 252 -4.28 -9.68 -5.51
C THR A 252 -5.30 -9.68 -6.62
N GLU A 253 -5.05 -8.91 -7.69
CA GLU A 253 -5.91 -8.82 -8.86
C GLU A 253 -7.37 -8.44 -8.50
N CYS A 254 -7.56 -7.76 -7.37
CA CYS A 254 -8.88 -7.34 -6.89
C CYS A 254 -9.14 -5.87 -7.24
N ARG A 255 -10.43 -5.53 -7.29
CA ARG A 255 -10.90 -4.17 -7.54
C ARG A 255 -11.73 -3.69 -6.37
N PHE A 256 -11.38 -2.57 -5.78
CA PHE A 256 -12.10 -1.95 -4.68
C PHE A 256 -12.68 -0.62 -5.16
N ASN A 257 -14.00 -0.52 -5.24
CA ASN A 257 -14.68 0.73 -5.55
C ASN A 257 -15.75 1.01 -4.49
N GLY A 258 -15.58 2.06 -3.70
CA GLY A 258 -16.64 2.43 -2.77
C GLY A 258 -16.24 3.49 -1.77
N ARG A 259 -17.24 4.06 -1.10
CA ARG A 259 -17.11 5.25 -0.24
C ARG A 259 -17.05 4.89 1.24
N GLY A 260 -16.13 3.99 1.59
CA GLY A 260 -15.90 3.53 2.95
C GLY A 260 -14.66 4.14 3.61
N TRP A 261 -14.42 3.77 4.88
CA TRP A 261 -13.22 4.18 5.60
C TRP A 261 -11.96 3.56 4.99
N ALA A 262 -11.96 2.24 4.76
CA ALA A 262 -10.85 1.60 4.08
C ALA A 262 -11.25 0.57 3.01
N GLY A 263 -10.48 0.50 1.93
CA GLY A 263 -10.58 -0.62 0.99
C GLY A 263 -10.05 -1.89 1.65
N VAL A 264 -8.78 -1.86 2.05
CA VAL A 264 -8.18 -2.89 2.90
C VAL A 264 -7.74 -2.28 4.23
N LEU A 265 -8.17 -2.87 5.34
CA LEU A 265 -7.79 -2.50 6.69
C LEU A 265 -6.99 -3.64 7.33
N MET A 266 -5.71 -3.43 7.59
CA MET A 266 -4.87 -4.36 8.35
C MET A 266 -4.85 -3.90 9.80
N LYS A 267 -5.50 -4.62 10.71
CA LYS A 267 -5.67 -4.19 12.10
C LYS A 267 -4.95 -5.12 13.07
N ASP A 268 -4.02 -4.54 13.82
CA ASP A 268 -3.22 -5.16 14.87
C ASP A 268 -2.56 -6.48 14.42
N THR A 269 -2.20 -6.56 13.13
CA THR A 269 -1.65 -7.77 12.51
C THR A 269 -0.14 -7.86 12.65
N ALA A 270 0.34 -9.02 13.11
CA ALA A 270 1.76 -9.24 13.35
C ALA A 270 2.53 -9.85 12.15
N GLY A 271 2.10 -9.66 10.90
CA GLY A 271 2.99 -9.97 9.76
C GLY A 271 2.39 -10.28 8.38
N SER A 272 3.20 -9.98 7.35
CA SER A 272 3.21 -10.59 6.02
C SER A 272 1.94 -10.44 5.20
N THR A 273 1.33 -9.27 5.25
CA THR A 273 0.26 -8.94 4.31
C THR A 273 0.86 -8.52 2.98
N VAL A 274 0.40 -9.12 1.88
CA VAL A 274 0.78 -8.73 0.52
C VAL A 274 -0.45 -8.17 -0.18
N ILE A 275 -0.39 -6.89 -0.55
CA ILE A 275 -1.41 -6.21 -1.35
C ILE A 275 -0.76 -5.91 -2.71
N ASP A 276 -1.10 -6.72 -3.71
CA ASP A 276 -0.37 -6.75 -4.98
C ASP A 276 -1.29 -6.74 -6.22
N HIS A 277 -1.01 -5.91 -7.23
CA HIS A 277 -1.80 -5.85 -8.47
C HIS A 277 -3.29 -5.54 -8.30
N ASN A 278 -3.66 -4.70 -7.34
CA ASN A 278 -5.05 -4.30 -7.11
C ASN A 278 -5.35 -2.89 -7.65
N PHE A 279 -6.63 -2.62 -7.87
CA PHE A 279 -7.13 -1.29 -8.18
C PHE A 279 -8.01 -0.78 -7.03
N PHE A 280 -7.73 0.42 -6.52
CA PHE A 280 -8.47 1.05 -5.44
C PHE A 280 -9.04 2.40 -5.87
N LYS A 281 -10.31 2.63 -5.55
CA LYS A 281 -11.00 3.88 -5.86
C LYS A 281 -11.98 4.32 -4.77
N ASP A 282 -11.91 5.60 -4.45
CA ASP A 282 -12.90 6.38 -3.68
C ASP A 282 -13.09 6.05 -2.18
N TYR A 283 -12.08 5.50 -1.50
CA TYR A 283 -12.07 5.31 -0.04
C TYR A 283 -11.44 6.49 0.70
N ALA A 284 -11.72 6.63 2.01
CA ALA A 284 -10.98 7.58 2.85
C ALA A 284 -9.51 7.19 2.98
N PHE A 285 -9.24 5.89 3.15
CA PHE A 285 -7.92 5.26 3.12
C PHE A 285 -7.97 4.03 2.21
N MET A 286 -7.37 4.06 1.03
CA MET A 286 -7.50 2.91 0.11
C MET A 286 -6.89 1.64 0.71
N VAL A 287 -5.70 1.76 1.29
CA VAL A 287 -5.09 0.75 2.17
C VAL A 287 -4.71 1.40 3.50
N CYS A 288 -5.14 0.81 4.61
CA CYS A 288 -4.84 1.30 5.95
C CYS A 288 -4.13 0.22 6.77
N GLY A 289 -2.90 0.52 7.21
CA GLY A 289 -2.15 -0.25 8.19
C GLY A 289 -2.35 0.33 9.59
N HIS A 290 -3.13 -0.37 10.41
CA HIS A 290 -3.48 0.00 11.77
C HIS A 290 -2.77 -0.92 12.76
N GLY A 291 -1.57 -0.54 13.21
CA GLY A 291 -0.74 -1.42 14.04
C GLY A 291 -0.19 -2.68 13.31
N SER A 292 -0.23 -2.71 11.98
CA SER A 292 0.19 -3.85 11.15
C SER A 292 1.67 -3.83 10.82
N ARG A 293 2.34 -4.99 10.70
CA ARG A 293 3.78 -5.06 10.36
C ARG A 293 4.12 -5.97 9.21
N ASN A 294 5.31 -5.79 8.64
CA ASN A 294 5.85 -6.63 7.57
C ASN A 294 4.91 -6.69 6.36
N ASN A 295 4.42 -5.52 5.92
CA ASN A 295 3.44 -5.44 4.82
C ASN A 295 4.13 -5.04 3.52
N ILE A 296 3.73 -5.68 2.43
CA ILE A 296 4.19 -5.38 1.07
C ILE A 296 2.99 -4.85 0.29
N ILE A 297 3.04 -3.59 -0.10
CA ILE A 297 2.02 -2.91 -0.90
C ILE A 297 2.66 -2.56 -2.23
N THR A 298 2.38 -3.34 -3.27
CA THR A 298 3.10 -3.21 -4.54
C THR A 298 2.25 -3.39 -5.79
N ASN A 299 2.65 -2.77 -6.90
CA ASN A 299 1.98 -2.87 -8.20
C ASN A 299 0.48 -2.51 -8.19
N ASN A 300 0.03 -1.70 -7.23
CA ASN A 300 -1.37 -1.28 -7.13
C ASN A 300 -1.59 0.07 -7.81
N HIS A 301 -2.85 0.33 -8.17
CA HIS A 301 -3.30 1.63 -8.66
C HIS A 301 -4.32 2.24 -7.68
N PHE A 302 -3.99 3.40 -7.14
CA PHE A 302 -4.79 4.18 -6.21
C PHE A 302 -5.32 5.44 -6.89
N THR A 303 -6.64 5.70 -6.83
CA THR A 303 -7.22 6.90 -7.43
C THR A 303 -8.47 7.43 -6.73
N GLY A 304 -8.68 8.74 -6.77
CA GLY A 304 -9.86 9.39 -6.19
C GLY A 304 -9.82 9.48 -4.67
N GLY A 305 -10.99 9.41 -4.06
CA GLY A 305 -11.17 9.54 -2.62
C GLY A 305 -12.64 9.67 -2.26
N SER A 306 -12.93 9.73 -0.97
CA SER A 306 -14.28 9.96 -0.46
C SER A 306 -14.39 11.36 0.13
N THR A 307 -15.50 11.61 0.82
CA THR A 307 -15.68 12.81 1.61
C THR A 307 -16.07 12.40 3.02
N GLU A 308 -15.41 12.97 4.03
CA GLU A 308 -15.72 12.73 5.44
C GLU A 308 -16.12 14.04 6.11
N GLY A 309 -17.04 13.94 7.07
CA GLY A 309 -17.31 15.05 7.98
C GLY A 309 -16.14 15.18 8.95
N VAL A 310 -15.42 16.30 8.91
CA VAL A 310 -14.39 16.63 9.88
C VAL A 310 -14.86 17.79 10.78
N PRO A 311 -14.56 17.76 12.08
CA PRO A 311 -14.75 18.92 12.94
C PRO A 311 -13.84 20.08 12.49
N ASN A 312 -14.40 21.27 12.34
CA ASN A 312 -13.67 22.51 12.17
C ASN A 312 -14.15 23.56 13.19
N GLN A 313 -13.51 24.73 13.19
CA GLN A 313 -13.82 25.85 14.09
C GLN A 313 -15.28 26.36 14.01
N ASN A 314 -16.04 25.93 12.99
CA ASN A 314 -17.43 26.32 12.72
C ASN A 314 -18.43 25.15 12.81
N GLY A 315 -18.03 23.97 13.26
CA GLY A 315 -18.88 22.78 13.33
C GLY A 315 -18.31 21.59 12.56
N TRP A 316 -19.13 20.86 11.80
CA TRP A 316 -18.68 19.77 10.94
C TRP A 316 -18.63 20.24 9.48
N ALA A 317 -17.49 20.07 8.81
CA ALA A 317 -17.34 20.32 7.39
C ALA A 317 -17.07 19.02 6.64
N THR A 318 -17.68 18.87 5.47
CA THR A 318 -17.36 17.77 4.57
C THR A 318 -16.06 18.10 3.83
N GLU A 319 -14.98 17.41 4.19
CA GLU A 319 -13.69 17.57 3.52
C GLU A 319 -13.40 16.36 2.63
N PRO A 320 -12.75 16.57 1.46
CA PRO A 320 -12.24 15.47 0.66
C PRO A 320 -11.18 14.72 1.46
N VAL A 321 -11.37 13.41 1.58
CA VAL A 321 -10.40 12.46 2.12
C VAL A 321 -10.05 11.45 1.04
N GLY A 322 -8.94 10.74 1.20
CA GLY A 322 -8.50 9.78 0.17
C GLY A 322 -7.00 9.66 0.17
N ASP A 323 -6.47 9.15 1.29
CA ASP A 323 -5.06 8.76 1.33
C ASP A 323 -4.92 7.42 0.56
N GLY A 324 -3.90 7.30 -0.28
CA GLY A 324 -3.63 6.04 -0.98
C GLY A 324 -3.25 4.94 0.01
N VAL A 325 -2.19 5.19 0.78
CA VAL A 325 -1.79 4.33 1.91
C VAL A 325 -1.73 5.14 3.19
N LYS A 326 -2.45 4.69 4.22
CA LYS A 326 -2.40 5.23 5.57
C LYS A 326 -1.67 4.26 6.49
N LEU A 327 -0.64 4.72 7.19
CA LEU A 327 0.01 3.99 8.28
C LEU A 327 -0.26 4.72 9.59
N SER A 328 -1.01 4.11 10.51
CA SER A 328 -1.38 4.73 11.78
C SER A 328 -1.50 3.75 12.95
N SER A 329 -1.51 4.26 14.19
CA SER A 329 -1.76 3.46 15.40
C SER A 329 -3.24 3.22 15.65
N SER A 330 -3.61 2.08 16.26
CA SER A 330 -4.98 1.75 16.69
C SER A 330 -5.65 2.91 17.45
N THR A 331 -6.90 3.29 17.10
CA THR A 331 -7.63 4.48 17.60
C THR A 331 -7.95 4.47 19.10
N GLY A 332 -7.43 3.50 19.86
CA GLY A 332 -7.66 3.36 21.30
C GLY A 332 -6.43 3.07 22.16
N SER A 333 -5.22 2.96 21.61
CA SER A 333 -4.06 2.55 22.41
C SER A 333 -3.12 3.72 22.75
N TYR A 334 -3.37 4.35 23.91
CA TYR A 334 -2.27 4.89 24.74
C TYR A 334 -1.41 3.76 25.33
N ASP A 335 -1.76 2.50 25.05
CA ASP A 335 -1.07 1.32 25.53
C ASP A 335 0.32 1.20 24.88
N PRO A 336 1.41 1.34 25.66
CA PRO A 336 2.76 1.27 25.16
C PRO A 336 3.17 -0.13 24.67
N GLN A 337 2.34 -1.17 24.87
CA GLN A 337 2.61 -2.53 24.39
C GLN A 337 2.29 -2.73 22.91
N TYR A 338 1.42 -1.89 22.32
CA TYR A 338 1.18 -1.91 20.89
C TYR A 338 2.24 -1.07 20.18
N PHE A 339 3.07 -1.71 19.38
CA PHE A 339 3.89 -0.99 18.43
C PHE A 339 3.03 -0.67 17.21
N GLY A 340 3.10 0.55 16.69
CA GLY A 340 2.38 0.89 15.47
C GLY A 340 2.97 0.22 14.23
N PRO A 341 2.47 0.58 13.04
CA PRO A 341 2.89 -0.07 11.81
C PRO A 341 4.37 0.10 11.53
N GLN A 342 5.04 -1.00 11.22
CA GLN A 342 6.50 -1.07 11.01
C GLN A 342 6.87 -2.10 9.95
N ASP A 343 8.07 -1.98 9.40
CA ASP A 343 8.64 -2.93 8.43
C ASP A 343 7.79 -3.01 7.15
N ASN A 344 7.51 -1.88 6.51
CA ASN A 344 6.64 -1.84 5.34
C ASN A 344 7.42 -1.58 4.06
N VAL A 345 6.96 -2.16 2.95
CA VAL A 345 7.45 -1.85 1.60
C VAL A 345 6.27 -1.33 0.78
N ILE A 346 6.37 -0.10 0.31
CA ILE A 346 5.41 0.53 -0.60
C ILE A 346 6.15 0.77 -1.91
N ALA A 347 5.98 -0.13 -2.88
CA ALA A 347 6.82 -0.14 -4.08
C ALA A 347 6.06 -0.31 -5.38
N ASN A 348 6.51 0.36 -6.44
CA ASN A 348 5.97 0.18 -7.81
C ASN A 348 4.46 0.44 -7.94
N ASN A 349 3.89 1.28 -7.08
CA ASN A 349 2.47 1.64 -7.16
C ASN A 349 2.28 2.90 -8.01
N ILE A 350 1.06 3.08 -8.50
CA ILE A 350 0.59 4.30 -9.14
C ILE A 350 -0.41 4.97 -8.21
N PHE A 351 -0.09 6.18 -7.74
CA PHE A 351 -1.01 7.06 -7.03
C PHE A 351 -1.39 8.19 -7.98
N ASP A 352 -2.63 8.22 -8.44
CA ASP A 352 -3.09 9.17 -9.47
C ASP A 352 -4.42 9.79 -9.07
N ASN A 353 -4.48 11.12 -8.98
CA ASN A 353 -5.68 11.85 -8.56
C ASN A 353 -6.20 11.42 -7.17
N CYS A 354 -5.34 11.04 -6.22
CA CYS A 354 -5.79 10.84 -4.85
C CYS A 354 -6.22 12.19 -4.24
N TYR A 355 -7.31 12.19 -3.47
CA TYR A 355 -7.90 13.39 -2.89
C TYR A 355 -7.12 13.96 -1.71
N ARG A 356 -6.25 13.16 -1.10
CA ARG A 356 -5.28 13.61 -0.11
C ARG A 356 -3.88 13.10 -0.43
N ASP A 357 -3.25 12.40 0.52
CA ASP A 357 -1.83 12.09 0.46
C ASP A 357 -1.61 10.73 -0.22
N ALA A 358 -0.57 10.55 -1.04
CA ALA A 358 -0.31 9.22 -1.58
C ALA A 358 0.07 8.25 -0.44
N VAL A 359 0.91 8.71 0.47
CA VAL A 359 1.24 7.98 1.70
C VAL A 359 1.19 8.93 2.89
N ASP A 360 0.32 8.64 3.85
CA ASP A 360 0.22 9.36 5.13
C ASP A 360 0.70 8.43 6.26
N MET A 361 1.88 8.75 6.81
CA MET A 361 2.44 8.10 8.00
C MET A 361 2.09 8.95 9.21
N PHE A 362 1.03 8.54 9.90
CA PHE A 362 0.45 9.25 11.02
C PHE A 362 0.88 8.61 12.33
N THR A 363 1.74 9.28 13.09
CA THR A 363 2.25 8.87 14.42
C THR A 363 3.09 7.59 14.47
N ASP A 364 3.06 6.78 13.41
CA ASP A 364 3.82 5.54 13.24
C ASP A 364 4.14 5.30 11.75
N GLY A 365 4.80 4.19 11.42
CA GLY A 365 5.29 3.86 10.07
C GLY A 365 6.79 3.60 9.99
N SER A 366 7.48 3.38 11.12
CA SER A 366 8.94 3.18 11.15
C SER A 366 9.41 2.01 10.30
N TYR A 367 10.67 2.03 9.86
CA TYR A 367 11.24 0.97 9.01
C TYR A 367 10.46 0.78 7.70
N THR A 368 10.01 1.87 7.08
CA THR A 368 9.26 1.82 5.83
C THR A 368 10.11 2.26 4.65
N ILE A 369 10.04 1.49 3.56
CA ILE A 369 10.64 1.81 2.27
C ILE A 369 9.52 2.22 1.30
N VAL A 370 9.65 3.41 0.70
CA VAL A 370 8.77 3.91 -0.35
C VAL A 370 9.60 4.08 -1.62
N THR A 371 9.43 3.19 -2.61
CA THR A 371 10.33 3.19 -3.78
C THR A 371 9.70 2.82 -5.12
N GLY A 372 10.17 3.41 -6.22
CA GLY A 372 9.71 3.05 -7.56
C GLY A 372 8.26 3.43 -7.86
N ASN A 373 7.63 4.27 -7.03
CA ASN A 373 6.24 4.67 -7.21
C ASN A 373 6.12 5.83 -8.20
N VAL A 374 4.99 5.88 -8.90
CA VAL A 374 4.54 7.04 -9.66
C VAL A 374 3.45 7.74 -8.86
N ILE A 375 3.74 8.95 -8.39
CA ILE A 375 2.86 9.76 -7.56
C ILE A 375 2.51 11.02 -8.33
N ARG A 376 1.25 11.18 -8.74
CA ARG A 376 0.88 12.31 -9.59
C ARG A 376 -0.52 12.84 -9.40
N ASN A 377 -0.68 14.11 -9.77
CA ASN A 377 -1.96 14.82 -9.80
C ASN A 377 -2.69 14.78 -8.44
N LEU A 378 -1.94 14.81 -7.35
CA LEU A 378 -2.54 14.75 -6.03
C LEU A 378 -3.16 16.09 -5.65
N VAL A 379 -4.27 16.01 -4.93
CA VAL A 379 -4.95 17.21 -4.43
C VAL A 379 -4.13 17.88 -3.32
N THR A 380 -3.50 17.11 -2.42
CA THR A 380 -2.64 17.62 -1.33
C THR A 380 -1.18 17.19 -1.48
N THR A 381 -0.62 16.45 -0.52
CA THR A 381 0.81 16.18 -0.38
C THR A 381 1.17 14.86 -1.07
N GLY A 382 2.40 14.71 -1.55
CA GLY A 382 2.91 13.40 -1.98
C GLY A 382 3.00 12.44 -0.80
N LEU A 383 3.97 12.67 0.08
CA LEU A 383 4.19 11.91 1.30
C LEU A 383 4.05 12.82 2.53
N ASP A 384 3.30 12.39 3.52
CA ASP A 384 3.20 13.08 4.81
C ASP A 384 3.71 12.19 5.94
N ILE A 385 4.91 12.51 6.45
CA ILE A 385 5.61 11.76 7.49
C ILE A 385 5.55 12.57 8.79
N LYS A 386 4.63 12.22 9.68
CA LYS A 386 4.33 13.10 10.83
C LYS A 386 4.19 12.40 12.16
N THR A 387 4.79 13.02 13.18
CA THR A 387 4.47 12.76 14.58
C THR A 387 3.56 13.87 15.09
N ILE A 388 2.59 13.51 15.92
CA ILE A 388 1.64 14.46 16.48
C ILE A 388 1.41 14.08 17.94
N TYR A 389 1.64 15.03 18.85
CA TYR A 389 1.39 14.87 20.27
C TYR A 389 0.25 15.77 20.71
N ARG A 390 -0.74 15.20 21.41
CA ARG A 390 -1.95 15.90 21.89
C ARG A 390 -2.25 15.55 23.33
N ASP A 391 -2.90 16.47 24.05
CA ASP A 391 -3.38 16.21 25.40
C ASP A 391 -4.45 15.12 25.39
N SER A 392 -4.41 14.23 26.38
CA SER A 392 -5.45 13.23 26.59
C SER A 392 -6.71 13.86 27.20
N PRO A 393 -7.92 13.39 26.84
CA PRO A 393 -8.22 12.39 25.81
C PRO A 393 -8.40 13.05 24.43
N TYR A 394 -7.70 12.56 23.41
CA TYR A 394 -7.95 12.96 22.02
C TYR A 394 -8.33 11.74 21.18
N GLU A 395 -9.53 11.76 20.61
CA GLU A 395 -10.02 10.76 19.67
C GLU A 395 -9.36 11.03 18.30
N GLY A 396 -8.57 10.08 17.79
CA GLY A 396 -7.82 10.25 16.53
C GLY A 396 -6.31 10.00 16.65
N GLY A 397 -5.85 9.45 17.77
CA GLY A 397 -4.48 9.00 17.98
C GLY A 397 -3.50 10.12 18.35
N THR A 398 -2.52 9.77 19.17
CA THR A 398 -1.37 10.62 19.52
C THR A 398 -0.11 9.76 19.52
N SER A 399 1.00 10.34 19.10
CA SER A 399 2.32 9.75 19.29
C SER A 399 2.58 9.56 20.79
N ILE A 400 3.32 8.51 21.15
CA ILE A 400 3.69 8.18 22.53
C ILE A 400 5.20 8.41 22.68
N PRO A 401 5.65 9.33 23.56
CA PRO A 401 7.07 9.65 23.66
C PRO A 401 7.88 8.41 24.02
N ASN A 402 9.05 8.22 23.39
CA ASN A 402 9.98 7.11 23.65
C ASN A 402 9.46 5.69 23.39
N VAL A 403 8.21 5.54 22.90
CA VAL A 403 7.62 4.24 22.55
C VAL A 403 7.33 4.17 21.06
N ARG A 404 6.67 5.22 20.52
CA ARG A 404 6.23 5.30 19.13
C ARG A 404 6.80 6.56 18.49
N GLN A 405 7.96 6.39 17.86
CA GLN A 405 8.64 7.47 17.13
C GLN A 405 8.92 7.00 15.71
N ILE A 406 8.40 7.74 14.73
CA ILE A 406 8.64 7.48 13.32
C ILE A 406 10.13 7.61 13.04
N SER A 407 10.74 6.51 12.60
CA SER A 407 12.15 6.53 12.23
C SER A 407 12.51 5.53 11.15
N ARG A 408 13.67 5.75 10.51
CA ARG A 408 14.24 4.84 9.51
C ARG A 408 13.32 4.67 8.32
N ILE A 409 13.03 5.79 7.67
CA ILE A 409 12.22 5.82 6.45
C ILE A 409 13.16 6.04 5.26
N VAL A 410 12.97 5.26 4.20
CA VAL A 410 13.70 5.42 2.93
C VAL A 410 12.70 5.74 1.84
N VAL A 411 12.86 6.90 1.20
CA VAL A 411 12.08 7.33 0.04
C VAL A 411 13.03 7.40 -1.15
N SER A 412 12.93 6.46 -2.09
CA SER A 412 13.92 6.38 -3.18
C SER A 412 13.34 6.08 -4.55
N ASN A 413 13.92 6.68 -5.59
CA ASN A 413 13.60 6.37 -6.99
C ASN A 413 12.09 6.49 -7.31
N ASN A 414 11.39 7.44 -6.71
CA ASN A 414 9.99 7.72 -7.03
C ASN A 414 9.89 8.92 -8.00
N LEU A 415 8.81 8.93 -8.77
CA LEU A 415 8.39 10.06 -9.58
C LEU A 415 7.25 10.80 -8.86
N PHE A 416 7.42 12.09 -8.63
CA PHE A 416 6.39 13.00 -8.14
C PHE A 416 6.07 14.03 -9.21
N LYS A 417 4.80 14.16 -9.61
CA LYS A 417 4.40 15.11 -10.66
C LYS A 417 3.07 15.78 -10.36
N ASN A 418 2.99 17.10 -10.50
CA ASN A 418 1.76 17.88 -10.31
C ASN A 418 1.13 17.65 -8.93
N ILE A 419 1.89 17.92 -7.86
CA ILE A 419 1.44 17.71 -6.49
C ILE A 419 0.85 18.99 -5.91
N GLY A 420 -0.29 18.89 -5.26
CA GLY A 420 -0.90 20.05 -4.61
C GLY A 420 -1.77 20.88 -5.53
N ILE A 421 -2.83 20.28 -6.08
CA ILE A 421 -3.90 21.08 -6.71
C ILE A 421 -4.47 22.09 -5.70
N LYS A 422 -4.49 21.75 -4.39
CA LYS A 422 -4.68 22.73 -3.32
C LYS A 422 -3.39 23.51 -3.06
N PRO A 423 -3.48 24.84 -2.77
CA PRO A 423 -2.32 25.65 -2.42
C PRO A 423 -1.52 25.06 -1.27
N ASP A 424 -0.22 25.39 -1.23
CA ASP A 424 0.69 25.11 -0.12
C ASP A 424 0.92 23.62 0.17
N SER A 425 0.74 22.76 -0.83
CA SER A 425 1.01 21.33 -0.67
C SER A 425 2.40 20.96 -1.20
N ASN A 426 3.13 20.22 -0.39
CA ASN A 426 4.54 19.90 -0.65
C ASN A 426 4.67 18.53 -1.33
N PHE A 427 5.81 18.23 -1.96
CA PHE A 427 6.06 16.86 -2.41
C PHE A 427 6.19 15.92 -1.21
N ILE A 428 6.98 16.31 -0.21
CA ILE A 428 7.21 15.54 1.01
C ILE A 428 7.16 16.47 2.22
N ASN A 429 6.35 16.09 3.21
CA ASN A 429 6.33 16.67 4.54
C ASN A 429 7.00 15.73 5.54
N ILE A 430 7.92 16.28 6.33
CA ILE A 430 8.48 15.63 7.51
C ILE A 430 8.22 16.55 8.69
N ASN A 431 7.28 16.19 9.56
CA ASN A 431 6.76 17.14 10.54
C ASN A 431 6.58 16.54 11.95
N HIS A 432 6.92 17.35 12.96
CA HIS A 432 6.51 17.14 14.33
C HIS A 432 5.58 18.26 14.80
N GLN A 433 4.39 17.85 15.23
CA GLN A 433 3.39 18.73 15.81
C GLN A 433 3.24 18.45 17.31
N GLU A 434 3.32 19.52 18.09
CA GLU A 434 3.14 19.49 19.54
C GLU A 434 1.95 20.38 19.89
N TYR A 435 0.86 19.77 20.34
CA TYR A 435 -0.38 20.46 20.71
C TYR A 435 -0.67 20.35 22.21
N ARG A 436 0.22 19.72 23.00
CA ARG A 436 0.04 19.62 24.46
C ARG A 436 0.26 20.97 25.12
N SER A 437 -0.66 21.35 26.00
CA SER A 437 -0.63 22.63 26.69
C SER A 437 0.64 22.79 27.53
N GLY A 438 1.34 23.91 27.36
CA GLY A 438 2.57 24.22 28.10
C GLY A 438 3.82 23.45 27.67
N VAL A 439 3.72 22.57 26.67
CA VAL A 439 4.87 21.81 26.14
C VAL A 439 5.45 22.54 24.92
N THR A 440 6.76 22.76 24.93
CA THR A 440 7.45 23.32 23.77
C THR A 440 7.77 22.21 22.77
N ARG A 441 7.63 22.51 21.48
CA ARG A 441 8.00 21.61 20.39
C ARG A 441 9.47 21.19 20.52
N ASP A 442 9.71 19.87 20.56
CA ASP A 442 11.04 19.28 20.69
C ASP A 442 11.35 18.37 19.49
N PRO A 443 12.38 18.67 18.67
CA PRO A 443 12.77 17.83 17.54
C PRO A 443 13.13 16.38 17.93
N ALA A 444 13.49 16.10 19.18
CA ALA A 444 13.75 14.73 19.63
C ALA A 444 12.50 13.81 19.59
N ASN A 445 11.31 14.42 19.63
CA ASN A 445 10.03 13.73 19.49
C ASN A 445 9.56 13.63 18.03
N GLY A 446 10.27 14.28 17.10
CA GLY A 446 9.91 14.27 15.70
C GLY A 446 10.34 13.04 14.92
N PRO A 447 9.96 12.99 13.63
CA PRO A 447 10.48 11.99 12.71
C PRO A 447 12.01 12.05 12.63
N LYS A 448 12.67 10.89 12.51
CA LYS A 448 14.14 10.83 12.52
C LYS A 448 14.73 9.75 11.63
N LEU A 449 15.99 9.91 11.24
CA LEU A 449 16.71 8.94 10.39
C LEU A 449 15.96 8.70 9.08
N ILE A 450 15.69 9.77 8.33
CA ILE A 450 14.94 9.72 7.07
C ILE A 450 15.90 9.94 5.91
N SER A 451 15.80 9.11 4.87
CA SER A 451 16.61 9.22 3.66
C SER A 451 15.71 9.43 2.45
N ILE A 452 15.92 10.53 1.73
CA ILE A 452 15.22 10.86 0.47
C ILE A 452 16.28 10.86 -0.65
N ILE A 453 16.26 9.84 -1.51
CA ILE A 453 17.38 9.53 -2.40
C ILE A 453 16.92 9.30 -3.85
N GLY A 454 17.50 10.02 -4.82
CA GLY A 454 17.34 9.67 -6.24
C GLY A 454 15.91 9.83 -6.77
N ASN A 455 15.08 10.67 -6.14
CA ASN A 455 13.72 10.92 -6.59
C ASN A 455 13.69 12.04 -7.63
N TYR A 456 12.69 11.98 -8.52
CA TYR A 456 12.39 13.05 -9.47
C TYR A 456 11.08 13.73 -9.08
N PHE A 457 11.14 15.05 -8.90
CA PHE A 457 10.01 15.88 -8.51
C PHE A 457 9.78 16.98 -9.54
N GLU A 458 8.53 17.13 -9.99
CA GLU A 458 8.14 18.11 -10.99
C GLU A 458 6.81 18.76 -10.62
N THR A 459 6.82 20.08 -10.44
CA THR A 459 5.65 20.92 -10.17
C THR A 459 4.93 20.57 -8.86
N CYS A 460 5.06 21.46 -7.88
CA CYS A 460 4.19 21.50 -6.70
C CYS A 460 3.69 22.91 -6.39
N SER A 461 2.57 23.03 -5.68
CA SER A 461 2.05 24.34 -5.25
C SER A 461 2.75 24.90 -4.01
N GLY A 462 3.35 24.04 -3.19
CA GLY A 462 4.08 24.41 -1.98
C GLY A 462 5.61 24.38 -2.13
N ASN A 463 6.27 24.03 -1.04
CA ASN A 463 7.70 23.70 -1.00
C ASN A 463 7.94 22.34 -1.65
N GLY A 464 9.17 22.05 -2.05
CA GLY A 464 9.52 20.73 -2.55
C GLY A 464 9.55 19.72 -1.42
N ILE A 465 10.56 19.79 -0.57
CA ILE A 465 10.68 18.96 0.65
C ILE A 465 10.70 19.89 1.86
N ASP A 466 9.79 19.66 2.81
CA ASP A 466 9.68 20.46 4.04
C ASP A 466 9.97 19.61 5.28
N ILE A 467 10.93 20.07 6.08
CA ILE A 467 11.41 19.42 7.29
C ILE A 467 11.16 20.34 8.47
N ILE A 468 10.40 19.85 9.45
CA ILE A 468 10.00 20.59 10.63
C ILE A 468 10.27 19.76 11.88
N ALA A 469 11.12 20.29 12.77
CA ALA A 469 11.45 19.69 14.06
C ALA A 469 11.78 18.19 13.97
N SER A 470 12.83 17.87 13.22
CA SER A 470 13.27 16.50 12.91
C SER A 470 14.79 16.37 13.04
N ILE A 471 15.28 15.14 13.19
CA ILE A 471 16.70 14.84 13.41
C ILE A 471 17.20 13.77 12.44
N GLY A 472 18.39 13.96 11.86
CA GLY A 472 19.02 12.92 11.05
C GLY A 472 18.29 12.71 9.72
N VAL A 473 18.10 13.77 8.95
CA VAL A 473 17.46 13.68 7.61
C VAL A 473 18.53 13.86 6.54
N MET A 474 18.56 12.95 5.57
CA MET A 474 19.43 12.98 4.41
C MET A 474 18.61 13.14 3.14
N ILE A 475 18.95 14.14 2.32
CA ILE A 475 18.33 14.41 1.02
C ILE A 475 19.43 14.38 -0.03
N HIS A 476 19.54 13.28 -0.77
CA HIS A 476 20.66 13.01 -1.67
C HIS A 476 20.25 12.77 -3.12
N ASN A 477 20.94 13.42 -4.07
CA ASN A 477 20.84 13.12 -5.50
C ASN A 477 19.41 13.18 -6.07
N ASN A 478 18.57 14.08 -5.55
CA ASN A 478 17.22 14.28 -6.06
C ASN A 478 17.20 15.40 -7.12
N ILE A 479 16.23 15.33 -8.03
CA ILE A 479 15.96 16.39 -9.00
C ILE A 479 14.62 17.03 -8.65
N LEU A 480 14.62 18.33 -8.35
CA LEU A 480 13.43 19.12 -8.07
C LEU A 480 13.28 20.18 -9.16
N ARG A 481 12.12 20.19 -9.82
CA ARG A 481 11.78 21.12 -10.91
C ARG A 481 10.47 21.84 -10.65
N ASP A 482 10.42 23.10 -11.09
CA ASP A 482 9.21 23.93 -11.02
C ASP A 482 8.57 23.96 -9.62
N VAL A 483 9.40 24.07 -8.57
CA VAL A 483 8.90 24.21 -7.20
C VAL A 483 8.36 25.62 -7.01
N THR A 484 7.08 25.74 -6.65
CA THR A 484 6.42 27.06 -6.54
C THR A 484 6.94 27.89 -5.39
N LYS A 485 7.26 27.26 -4.25
CA LYS A 485 7.86 27.96 -3.10
C LYS A 485 9.34 27.62 -2.95
N ARG A 486 9.74 27.10 -1.79
CA ARG A 486 11.13 26.77 -1.47
C ARG A 486 11.46 25.38 -1.98
N GLY A 487 12.61 25.19 -2.60
CA GLY A 487 13.05 23.85 -3.03
C GLY A 487 13.11 22.87 -1.85
N ILE A 488 13.95 23.18 -0.86
CA ILE A 488 14.05 22.40 0.39
C ILE A 488 14.01 23.35 1.59
N SER A 489 13.18 23.03 2.59
CA SER A 489 12.95 23.86 3.78
C SER A 489 13.25 23.10 5.06
N VAL A 490 14.01 23.72 5.97
CA VAL A 490 14.41 23.16 7.27
C VAL A 490 14.07 24.16 8.39
N THR A 491 13.12 23.80 9.23
CA THR A 491 12.60 24.67 10.31
C THR A 491 12.34 23.91 11.61
N GLY A 492 12.04 24.61 12.70
CA GLY A 492 11.62 23.98 13.95
C GLY A 492 12.76 23.35 14.76
N ASN A 493 13.96 23.93 14.73
CA ASN A 493 15.12 23.50 15.51
C ASN A 493 15.64 22.10 15.14
N CYS A 494 15.66 21.77 13.85
CA CYS A 494 16.18 20.50 13.35
C CYS A 494 17.68 20.32 13.64
N SER A 495 18.15 19.08 13.72
CA SER A 495 19.59 18.79 13.77
C SER A 495 20.02 17.66 12.85
N ASP A 496 21.31 17.69 12.48
CA ASP A 496 21.97 16.62 11.73
C ASP A 496 21.30 16.37 10.38
N ILE A 497 21.16 17.45 9.62
CA ILE A 497 20.50 17.46 8.31
C ILE A 497 21.58 17.52 7.23
N THR A 498 21.54 16.61 6.26
CA THR A 498 22.45 16.58 5.12
C THR A 498 21.67 16.72 3.82
N ILE A 499 22.01 17.73 3.01
CA ILE A 499 21.40 18.01 1.72
C ILE A 499 22.53 18.02 0.69
N GLN A 500 22.65 16.94 -0.09
CA GLN A 500 23.82 16.73 -0.94
C GLN A 500 23.47 16.32 -2.37
N GLY A 501 24.17 16.89 -3.36
CA GLY A 501 24.11 16.41 -4.75
C GLY A 501 22.75 16.60 -5.43
N ASN A 502 21.87 17.43 -4.88
CA ASN A 502 20.54 17.65 -5.45
C ASN A 502 20.60 18.71 -6.56
N ASP A 503 19.72 18.60 -7.54
CA ASP A 503 19.49 19.61 -8.56
C ASP A 503 18.13 20.26 -8.31
N VAL A 504 18.13 21.49 -7.81
CA VAL A 504 16.96 22.20 -7.27
C VAL A 504 16.64 23.43 -8.10
N GLU A 505 15.44 23.46 -8.65
CA GLU A 505 14.84 24.64 -9.28
C GLU A 505 13.58 25.08 -8.53
N SER A 506 13.54 26.34 -8.09
CA SER A 506 12.45 26.88 -7.26
C SER A 506 12.19 28.36 -7.54
N LYS A 507 10.93 28.80 -7.39
CA LYS A 507 10.53 30.20 -7.64
C LYS A 507 10.77 31.13 -6.44
N GLU A 508 10.76 30.60 -5.21
CA GLU A 508 11.20 31.34 -4.01
C GLU A 508 12.68 31.04 -3.69
N HIS A 509 13.01 30.68 -2.45
CA HIS A 509 14.36 30.27 -2.06
C HIS A 509 14.71 28.87 -2.55
N GLY A 510 15.98 28.62 -2.87
CA GLY A 510 16.46 27.28 -3.22
C GLY A 510 16.39 26.31 -2.04
N ILE A 511 17.32 26.45 -1.10
CA ILE A 511 17.39 25.65 0.13
C ILE A 511 17.45 26.58 1.34
N THR A 512 16.67 26.29 2.37
CA THR A 512 16.59 27.13 3.57
C THR A 512 16.76 26.34 4.87
N SER A 513 17.45 26.95 5.83
CA SER A 513 17.47 26.60 7.25
C SER A 513 17.18 27.88 8.03
N THR A 514 16.00 28.02 8.63
CA THR A 514 15.51 29.34 9.09
C THR A 514 15.20 29.44 10.58
N SER A 515 15.54 28.42 11.39
CA SER A 515 15.35 28.48 12.85
C SER A 515 16.68 28.65 13.57
N ALA A 516 16.74 29.55 14.56
CA ALA A 516 17.94 29.80 15.37
C ALA A 516 18.44 28.55 16.12
N GLY A 517 17.54 27.62 16.45
CA GLY A 517 17.89 26.35 17.08
C GLY A 517 18.32 25.26 16.11
N ASN A 518 18.31 25.49 14.79
CA ASN A 518 18.83 24.51 13.83
C ASN A 518 20.34 24.30 14.05
N LYS A 519 20.80 23.05 13.99
CA LYS A 519 22.21 22.69 14.26
C LYS A 519 22.74 21.67 13.27
N ASN A 520 24.00 21.78 12.89
CA ASN A 520 24.68 20.80 12.02
C ASN A 520 23.94 20.57 10.69
N VAL A 521 23.46 21.65 10.04
CA VAL A 521 22.88 21.56 8.70
C VAL A 521 24.00 21.65 7.66
N THR A 522 24.16 20.59 6.88
CA THR A 522 25.19 20.45 5.83
C THR A 522 24.55 20.50 4.46
N ILE A 523 24.95 21.47 3.64
CA ILE A 523 24.48 21.70 2.27
C ILE A 523 25.68 21.59 1.33
N LEU A 524 25.80 20.46 0.64
CA LEU A 524 27.01 20.06 -0.08
C LEU A 524 26.74 19.74 -1.56
N ASP A 525 27.54 20.29 -2.48
CA ASP A 525 27.58 19.87 -3.89
C ASP A 525 26.21 19.90 -4.61
N ASN A 526 25.31 20.81 -4.24
CA ASN A 526 24.00 20.95 -4.89
C ASN A 526 24.08 21.92 -6.06
N ARG A 527 23.27 21.67 -7.10
CA ARG A 527 22.97 22.65 -8.15
C ARG A 527 21.66 23.34 -7.81
N ILE A 528 21.65 24.67 -7.79
CA ILE A 528 20.51 25.46 -7.32
C ILE A 528 20.27 26.60 -8.31
N THR A 529 19.10 26.60 -8.95
CA THR A 529 18.73 27.58 -9.99
C THR A 529 17.39 28.23 -9.64
N ALA A 530 17.29 29.55 -9.84
CA ALA A 530 16.02 30.23 -9.68
C ALA A 530 15.08 29.89 -10.85
N GLY A 531 13.83 29.52 -10.53
CA GLY A 531 12.78 29.28 -11.53
C GLY A 531 12.21 30.56 -12.14
N ILE A 532 12.61 31.73 -11.66
CA ILE A 532 12.27 33.04 -12.21
C ILE A 532 13.54 33.89 -12.24
N ALA A 533 13.86 34.48 -13.40
CA ALA A 533 14.98 35.40 -13.51
C ALA A 533 14.74 36.65 -12.65
N ASN A 534 15.67 36.94 -11.73
CA ASN A 534 15.66 38.11 -10.84
C ASN A 534 14.63 38.06 -9.69
N SER A 535 14.51 36.91 -9.01
CA SER A 535 13.71 36.82 -7.78
C SER A 535 14.39 37.54 -6.61
N ASN A 536 13.62 38.14 -5.69
CA ASN A 536 14.13 38.78 -4.46
C ASN A 536 14.64 37.77 -3.40
N PHE A 537 14.68 36.49 -3.74
CA PHE A 537 14.98 35.41 -2.82
C PHE A 537 16.45 35.00 -2.87
N SER A 538 16.87 34.24 -1.87
CA SER A 538 18.23 33.72 -1.76
C SER A 538 18.27 32.27 -2.21
N ALA A 539 19.31 31.87 -2.94
CA ALA A 539 19.49 30.46 -3.30
C ALA A 539 19.65 29.61 -2.04
N LEU A 540 20.49 30.07 -1.11
CA LEU A 540 20.68 29.49 0.21
C LEU A 540 20.38 30.54 1.28
N LEU A 541 19.50 30.21 2.24
CA LEU A 541 19.27 30.99 3.45
C LEU A 541 19.59 30.13 4.67
N VAL A 542 20.61 30.51 5.45
CA VAL A 542 21.17 29.67 6.51
C VAL A 542 21.20 30.41 7.84
N VAL A 543 20.45 29.86 8.79
CA VAL A 543 20.33 30.27 10.19
C VAL A 543 20.72 29.08 11.08
N GLY A 544 21.25 29.35 12.27
CA GLY A 544 21.54 28.32 13.29
C GLY A 544 23.02 28.16 13.65
N GLU A 545 23.38 27.01 14.22
CA GLU A 545 24.74 26.74 14.70
C GLU A 545 25.44 25.64 13.89
N ARG A 546 26.75 25.79 13.64
CA ARG A 546 27.61 24.72 13.07
C ARG A 546 27.15 24.23 11.70
N ASN A 547 26.65 25.14 10.88
CA ASN A 547 26.19 24.82 9.53
C ASN A 547 27.35 24.83 8.53
N GLN A 548 27.24 24.02 7.49
CA GLN A 548 28.22 23.97 6.41
C GLN A 548 27.53 24.15 5.05
N VAL A 549 28.08 25.04 4.24
CA VAL A 549 27.64 25.31 2.86
C VAL A 549 28.86 25.17 1.96
N SER A 550 28.95 24.05 1.25
CA SER A 550 30.19 23.67 0.55
C SER A 550 29.92 23.21 -0.89
N GLY A 551 30.75 23.64 -1.84
CA GLY A 551 30.76 23.05 -3.20
C GLY A 551 29.50 23.28 -4.05
N ASN A 552 28.58 24.16 -3.64
CA ASN A 552 27.31 24.33 -4.35
C ASN A 552 27.47 25.19 -5.61
N HIS A 553 26.71 24.87 -6.65
CA HIS A 553 26.59 25.61 -7.91
C HIS A 553 25.28 26.38 -7.93
N ILE A 554 25.35 27.71 -7.84
CA ILE A 554 24.20 28.59 -7.63
C ILE A 554 24.02 29.54 -8.82
N LYS A 555 22.78 29.74 -9.27
CA LYS A 555 22.49 30.62 -10.40
C LYS A 555 21.19 31.43 -10.25
N SER A 556 21.24 32.72 -10.56
CA SER A 556 20.09 33.60 -10.86
C SER A 556 19.15 33.99 -9.70
N PHE A 557 19.65 34.02 -8.46
CA PHE A 557 18.91 34.51 -7.29
C PHE A 557 19.29 35.96 -6.93
N ALA A 558 18.56 36.64 -6.05
CA ALA A 558 19.04 37.93 -5.52
C ALA A 558 20.30 37.76 -4.68
N ASN A 559 20.31 36.78 -3.78
CA ASN A 559 21.49 36.43 -3.02
C ASN A 559 21.91 34.99 -3.30
N GLY A 560 23.20 34.74 -3.47
CA GLY A 560 23.71 33.38 -3.58
C GLY A 560 23.59 32.64 -2.25
N VAL A 561 24.43 33.01 -1.29
CA VAL A 561 24.40 32.47 0.08
C VAL A 561 24.11 33.59 1.07
N PHE A 562 22.97 33.50 1.75
CA PHE A 562 22.60 34.42 2.83
C PHE A 562 22.69 33.69 4.18
N VAL A 563 23.66 34.09 5.00
CA VAL A 563 23.80 33.64 6.39
C VAL A 563 23.25 34.71 7.32
N SER A 564 22.28 34.36 8.16
CA SER A 564 21.60 35.28 9.07
C SER A 564 21.47 34.69 10.45
N GLY A 565 21.82 35.43 11.51
CA GLY A 565 21.63 34.96 12.90
C GLY A 565 22.26 33.61 13.19
N ALA A 566 23.46 33.36 12.66
CA ALA A 566 24.11 32.06 12.69
C ALA A 566 25.48 32.12 13.36
N THR A 567 25.93 31.01 13.95
CA THR A 567 27.29 30.92 14.47
C THR A 567 28.00 29.66 14.02
N LYS A 568 29.34 29.70 13.96
CA LYS A 568 30.16 28.54 13.54
C LYS A 568 29.78 28.04 12.14
N THR A 569 29.41 28.95 11.24
CA THR A 569 29.02 28.59 9.87
C THR A 569 30.23 28.59 8.95
N LEU A 570 30.41 27.54 8.17
CA LEU A 570 31.43 27.43 7.14
C LEU A 570 30.80 27.57 5.75
N VAL A 571 31.22 28.56 4.98
CA VAL A 571 30.83 28.76 3.58
C VAL A 571 32.06 28.61 2.69
N GLN A 572 32.16 27.53 1.93
CA GLN A 572 33.38 27.23 1.19
C GLN A 572 33.18 26.66 -0.22
N GLY A 573 34.09 26.97 -1.14
CA GLY A 573 34.14 26.28 -2.43
C GLY A 573 32.89 26.41 -3.30
N ASN A 574 32.01 27.39 -3.05
CA ASN A 574 30.77 27.54 -3.81
C ASN A 574 31.03 28.34 -5.09
N HIS A 575 30.35 27.95 -6.17
CA HIS A 575 30.34 28.64 -7.46
C HIS A 575 29.01 29.36 -7.62
N ILE A 576 29.03 30.69 -7.51
CA ILE A 576 27.83 31.53 -7.48
C ILE A 576 27.85 32.42 -8.72
N ASN A 577 26.80 32.37 -9.54
CA ASN A 577 26.75 33.10 -10.81
C ASN A 577 25.45 33.89 -10.96
N ASN A 578 25.57 35.11 -11.51
CA ASN A 578 24.45 35.93 -11.96
C ASN A 578 23.44 36.22 -10.83
N CYS A 579 23.93 36.60 -9.65
CA CYS A 579 23.05 37.04 -8.58
C CYS A 579 22.70 38.52 -8.77
N SER A 580 21.43 38.90 -8.64
CA SER A 580 21.01 40.30 -8.89
C SER A 580 21.40 41.28 -7.79
N SER A 581 21.86 40.81 -6.62
CA SER A 581 22.33 41.66 -5.51
C SER A 581 23.70 41.25 -4.98
N THR A 582 23.79 40.11 -4.30
CA THR A 582 25.00 39.74 -3.54
C THR A 582 25.36 38.26 -3.74
N GLY A 583 26.63 37.96 -3.94
CA GLY A 583 27.13 36.58 -3.95
C GLY A 583 26.95 35.93 -2.57
N ILE A 584 27.66 36.42 -1.56
CA ILE A 584 27.58 35.95 -0.17
C ILE A 584 27.25 37.11 0.78
N ARG A 585 26.22 36.94 1.61
CA ARG A 585 25.72 37.96 2.53
C ARG A 585 25.67 37.43 3.96
N PHE A 586 26.29 38.13 4.91
CA PHE A 586 26.29 37.79 6.34
C PHE A 586 25.68 38.94 7.14
N GLU A 587 24.59 38.68 7.88
CA GLU A 587 23.88 39.72 8.66
C GLU A 587 23.19 39.20 9.94
N SER A 588 22.66 40.11 10.75
CA SER A 588 21.80 39.79 11.90
C SER A 588 22.49 38.92 12.96
N THR A 589 23.68 39.29 13.38
CA THR A 589 24.46 38.67 14.47
C THR A 589 25.17 37.37 14.07
N VAL A 590 25.82 37.35 12.90
CA VAL A 590 26.67 36.22 12.51
C VAL A 590 27.98 36.23 13.29
N ALA A 591 28.38 35.10 13.90
CA ALA A 591 29.62 35.04 14.66
C ALA A 591 30.45 33.76 14.50
N THR A 592 31.77 33.90 14.59
CA THR A 592 32.71 32.75 14.59
C THR A 592 32.58 31.90 13.32
N SER A 593 32.45 32.54 12.17
CA SER A 593 32.13 31.89 10.89
C SER A 593 33.24 32.13 9.87
N SER A 594 33.34 31.25 8.87
CA SER A 594 34.41 31.29 7.86
C SER A 594 33.87 31.26 6.45
N ILE A 595 34.45 32.07 5.56
CA ILE A 595 34.13 32.14 4.13
C ILE A 595 35.42 31.88 3.35
N MET A 596 35.52 30.77 2.62
CA MET A 596 36.78 30.45 1.94
C MET A 596 36.66 29.79 0.57
N ASN A 597 37.56 30.13 -0.34
CA ASN A 597 37.67 29.50 -1.66
C ASN A 597 36.37 29.59 -2.50
N ASN A 598 35.54 30.61 -2.30
CA ASN A 598 34.31 30.77 -3.09
C ASN A 598 34.57 31.60 -4.35
N GLN A 599 33.86 31.28 -5.43
CA GLN A 599 33.87 32.04 -6.68
C GLN A 599 32.49 32.67 -6.89
N MET A 600 32.46 34.00 -7.05
CA MET A 600 31.23 34.75 -7.30
C MET A 600 31.39 35.52 -8.61
N SER A 601 30.62 35.16 -9.64
CA SER A 601 30.66 35.78 -10.96
C SER A 601 29.36 36.53 -11.24
N ASP A 602 29.44 37.68 -11.89
CA ASP A 602 28.26 38.46 -12.32
C ASP A 602 27.32 38.80 -11.15
N CYS A 603 27.91 39.08 -9.98
CA CYS A 603 27.18 39.47 -8.77
C CYS A 603 27.56 40.93 -8.45
N PRO A 604 26.62 41.91 -8.39
CA PRO A 604 26.97 43.30 -8.14
C PRO A 604 27.89 43.48 -6.93
N THR A 605 27.59 42.76 -5.85
CA THR A 605 28.45 42.65 -4.66
C THR A 605 28.92 41.22 -4.49
N ALA A 606 30.22 40.98 -4.34
CA ALA A 606 30.76 39.64 -4.13
C ALA A 606 30.44 39.15 -2.71
N ILE A 607 30.92 39.87 -1.69
CA ILE A 607 30.64 39.58 -0.28
C ILE A 607 30.18 40.85 0.44
N ARG A 608 29.13 40.73 1.27
CA ARG A 608 28.61 41.82 2.10
C ARG A 608 28.44 41.41 3.56
N PHE A 609 28.85 42.30 4.44
CA PHE A 609 28.64 42.21 5.89
C PHE A 609 27.76 43.36 6.42
N ASP A 610 27.20 43.18 7.63
CA ASP A 610 26.67 44.27 8.45
C ASP A 610 27.48 44.46 9.75
N SER A 611 27.14 45.49 10.53
CA SER A 611 27.82 45.85 11.79
C SER A 611 27.56 44.90 12.96
N THR A 612 26.70 43.91 12.78
CA THR A 612 26.38 42.94 13.84
C THR A 612 27.25 41.68 13.75
N CYS A 613 28.05 41.56 12.70
CA CYS A 613 28.94 40.42 12.48
C CYS A 613 30.21 40.49 13.36
N SER A 614 30.69 39.34 13.83
CA SER A 614 31.93 39.26 14.62
C SER A 614 32.72 37.96 14.42
N LYS A 615 34.04 38.01 14.64
CA LYS A 615 34.95 36.86 14.52
C LYS A 615 34.78 36.11 13.20
N ILE A 616 34.79 36.85 12.10
CA ILE A 616 34.64 36.29 10.76
C ILE A 616 36.01 36.14 10.12
N SER A 617 36.24 35.00 9.47
CA SER A 617 37.43 34.78 8.66
C SER A 617 37.07 34.64 7.18
N ALA A 618 37.79 35.33 6.28
CA ALA A 618 37.51 35.33 4.85
C ALA A 618 38.79 35.14 4.02
N PHE A 619 38.94 33.97 3.38
CA PHE A 619 40.19 33.60 2.70
C PHE A 619 40.01 33.11 1.26
N ASN A 620 40.89 33.52 0.36
CA ASN A 620 40.97 33.00 -1.01
C ASN A 620 39.65 33.09 -1.81
N ASN A 621 38.81 34.08 -1.55
CA ASN A 621 37.56 34.26 -2.30
C ASN A 621 37.81 35.10 -3.56
N VAL A 622 37.13 34.75 -4.65
CA VAL A 622 37.29 35.40 -5.96
C VAL A 622 35.96 36.01 -6.40
N GLY A 623 35.89 37.33 -6.50
CA GLY A 623 34.80 38.04 -7.18
C GLY A 623 35.18 38.31 -8.63
N ILE A 624 34.35 37.89 -9.58
CA ILE A 624 34.51 38.12 -11.02
C ILE A 624 33.36 39.03 -11.47
N ASP A 625 33.68 40.12 -12.15
CA ASP A 625 32.71 41.12 -12.63
C ASP A 625 31.75 41.58 -11.53
N SER A 626 32.31 41.81 -10.35
CA SER A 626 31.60 42.19 -9.14
C SER A 626 31.97 43.64 -8.78
N PRO A 627 31.33 44.66 -9.39
CA PRO A 627 31.78 46.06 -9.34
C PRO A 627 31.82 46.66 -7.92
N ASN A 628 30.98 46.18 -6.99
CA ASN A 628 31.02 46.65 -5.60
C ASN A 628 32.03 45.87 -4.75
N GLY A 629 32.56 44.76 -5.26
CA GLY A 629 33.59 43.97 -4.59
C GLY A 629 33.18 43.37 -3.25
N PHE A 630 34.08 43.44 -2.27
CA PHE A 630 33.90 43.01 -0.88
C PHE A 630 33.55 44.24 -0.01
N VAL A 631 32.36 44.26 0.60
CA VAL A 631 31.79 45.46 1.24
C VAL A 631 31.60 45.27 2.75
N ASN A 632 31.81 46.35 3.50
CA ASN A 632 31.56 46.47 4.96
C ASN A 632 32.45 45.57 5.85
N THR A 633 33.62 45.15 5.37
CA THR A 633 34.58 44.37 6.15
C THR A 633 35.04 45.09 7.43
N ASN A 634 35.16 46.43 7.37
CA ASN A 634 35.51 47.29 8.49
C ASN A 634 34.45 47.36 9.61
N LEU A 635 33.22 46.88 9.35
CA LEU A 635 32.15 46.84 10.36
C LEU A 635 32.21 45.57 11.22
N VAL A 636 33.05 44.60 10.85
CA VAL A 636 33.09 43.29 11.48
C VAL A 636 34.13 43.27 12.60
N THR A 637 33.68 43.04 13.83
CA THR A 637 34.58 42.98 15.00
C THR A 637 35.39 41.69 14.97
N GLY A 638 36.73 41.76 14.95
CA GLY A 638 37.59 40.57 14.90
C GLY A 638 37.60 39.87 13.54
N TYR A 639 37.51 40.65 12.47
CA TYR A 639 37.65 40.18 11.09
C TYR A 639 39.09 39.78 10.75
N THR A 640 39.26 38.71 9.99
CA THR A 640 40.57 38.28 9.46
C THR A 640 40.42 37.90 8.00
N GLU A 641 41.31 38.38 7.14
CA GLU A 641 41.28 38.05 5.72
C GLU A 641 42.66 37.85 5.10
N ALA A 642 42.73 37.07 4.02
CA ALA A 642 43.90 36.96 3.15
C ALA A 642 43.50 36.47 1.76
N ASN A 643 44.22 36.94 0.73
CA ASN A 643 44.11 36.47 -0.66
C ASN A 643 42.68 36.54 -1.28
N ASN A 644 41.84 37.47 -0.84
CA ASN A 644 40.58 37.75 -1.53
C ASN A 644 40.87 38.63 -2.76
N VAL A 645 40.38 38.25 -3.94
CA VAL A 645 40.73 38.89 -5.22
C VAL A 645 39.48 39.30 -5.98
N LEU A 646 39.54 40.46 -6.63
CA LEU A 646 38.56 40.90 -7.62
C LEU A 646 39.19 40.83 -9.01
N VAL A 647 38.45 40.26 -9.95
CA VAL A 647 38.86 40.08 -11.34
C VAL A 647 37.77 40.64 -12.24
N THR A 648 38.14 41.31 -13.32
CA THR A 648 37.25 41.68 -14.43
C THR A 648 37.50 40.70 -15.57
N SER A 649 36.45 40.11 -16.14
CA SER A 649 36.59 39.14 -17.24
C SER A 649 37.02 39.75 -18.57
#